data_AF-A0A445BD24-F1
#
_entry.id   AF-A0A445BD24-F1
#
_cell.length_a   1.000
_cell.length_b   1.000
_cell.length_c   1.000
_cell.angle_alpha   90.00
_cell.angle_beta   90.00
_cell.angle_gamma   90.00
#
_symmetry.space_group_name_H-M   'P 1'
#
loop_
_entity.id
_entity.type
_entity.pdbx_description
1 polymer ?
#
loop_
_entity_poly.entity_id
_entity_poly.type
_entity_poly.pdbx_seq_one_letter_code
_entity_poly.pdbx_strand_id
1 'polypeptide(L)'
;MGFYLSYVVLLVLFIFVGVSVSLSSSPIEDQKRDRVTDLPGQPKNVGFAHYSGYVTVNEKSGSALFYWLFEAPASRRPEKRPLVLWLNGGPGCSSIAYGASEEIGPFRIRPDGKSLYLNPYAWNKLANILFLDSPAGVGFSYSNKTTDLYTFGDQRTAEDAYTFLVKWFERFPQYKHREFYIAGESYAGHYVPQLSQIVYERNKGIKNPVINFKGFMVGNAVTDDYHDYVGTFEYWWTHGLVSDSTYRMLRIACDFGSSQHPSVPCMQALKVAVVEQGNIDPYSIYTQPCNDTSSLRRDLGGRYPWMSRAYDPCTERYSDLYFNHPEVQKALHANVTGIPYSWKTCSDIVGNYWTDSPLTMLPIYRELISAGLKIWVYSGDTDSVVPVTATRYSIDALKLPTLTNWYPWYDNGKVGGWSQVYKGLTLVTVRGAGHEVPLHRPRQAFILFRSFLEDKAMPSSILLFLFVIEKIVQQHSDWFLEFVDTASINSNNWSRVMDGKEQHKMCKFSTNTTSCDRVHSAGDFTGWFHWCIKGGGVEVPGRVYKEYHLEDYSPWLRQRIKDPRYWNTIKSCIFDSNTCSNVINWTPLDYMQKDMSPIQSGCCKPPTACTYGNNMEEEATRMYNEEEQDPDCYRWNNAPNLLCYECDSCKAGVLEDIRRNWHKLSVLTLVMLVLLIGIYTIGCCAFRNARRAQTDYPYGHNRITKMNLIFLFFDE
;
A
#
# COMPACT_ATOMS: atom_id res chain seq x y z
N MET A 1 -15.32 -85.77 -20.68
CA MET A 1 -16.11 -84.53 -20.87
C MET A 1 -15.92 -83.50 -19.75
N GLY A 2 -14.92 -83.65 -18.86
CA GLY A 2 -14.67 -82.73 -17.73
C GLY A 2 -13.59 -81.67 -17.96
N PHE A 3 -12.79 -81.77 -19.03
CA PHE A 3 -11.70 -80.81 -19.30
C PHE A 3 -12.14 -79.58 -20.11
N TYR A 4 -13.24 -79.67 -20.86
CA TYR A 4 -13.78 -78.53 -21.62
C TYR A 4 -14.55 -77.53 -20.76
N LEU A 5 -15.14 -77.98 -19.64
CA LEU A 5 -15.92 -77.11 -18.75
C LEU A 5 -15.02 -76.17 -17.93
N SER A 6 -13.79 -76.58 -17.61
CA SER A 6 -12.86 -75.78 -16.81
C SER A 6 -12.26 -74.61 -17.61
N TYR A 7 -12.01 -74.80 -18.90
CA TYR A 7 -11.52 -73.74 -19.78
C TYR A 7 -12.57 -72.67 -20.09
N VAL A 8 -13.84 -73.06 -20.22
CA VAL A 8 -14.95 -72.11 -20.46
C VAL A 8 -15.24 -71.30 -19.20
N VAL A 9 -15.16 -71.89 -18.00
CA VAL A 9 -15.33 -71.16 -16.73
C VAL A 9 -14.18 -70.18 -16.48
N LEU A 10 -12.94 -70.53 -16.83
CA LEU A 10 -11.79 -69.61 -16.75
C LEU A 10 -11.88 -68.45 -17.76
N LEU A 11 -12.36 -68.69 -18.98
CA LEU A 11 -12.58 -67.64 -19.98
C LEU A 11 -13.75 -66.70 -19.61
N VAL A 12 -14.82 -67.24 -19.02
CA VAL A 12 -15.94 -66.43 -18.52
C VAL A 12 -15.53 -65.63 -17.27
N LEU A 13 -14.66 -66.15 -16.41
CA LEU A 13 -14.07 -65.40 -15.30
C LEU A 13 -13.13 -64.29 -15.78
N PHE A 14 -12.37 -64.49 -16.86
CA PHE A 14 -11.56 -63.41 -17.47
C PHE A 14 -12.41 -62.35 -18.18
N ILE A 15 -13.59 -62.71 -18.71
CA ILE A 15 -14.54 -61.76 -19.31
C ILE A 15 -15.33 -60.99 -18.24
N PHE A 16 -15.58 -61.57 -17.05
CA PHE A 16 -16.22 -60.88 -15.92
C PHE A 16 -15.24 -60.09 -15.02
N VAL A 17 -13.93 -60.29 -15.14
CA VAL A 17 -12.90 -59.42 -14.53
C VAL A 17 -12.56 -58.22 -15.44
N GLY A 18 -13.19 -58.12 -16.61
CA GLY A 18 -13.43 -56.85 -17.31
C GLY A 18 -14.43 -55.97 -16.57
N VAL A 19 -14.29 -55.84 -15.25
CA VAL A 19 -14.89 -54.75 -14.50
C VAL A 19 -14.35 -53.48 -15.14
N SER A 20 -15.29 -52.65 -15.59
CA SER A 20 -15.12 -51.28 -15.99
C SER A 20 -14.25 -50.57 -14.96
N VAL A 21 -12.93 -50.62 -15.13
CA VAL A 21 -12.04 -49.63 -14.55
C VAL A 21 -12.38 -48.38 -15.32
N SER A 22 -13.33 -47.60 -14.80
CA SER A 22 -13.41 -46.18 -15.06
C SER A 22 -11.97 -45.70 -14.87
N LEU A 23 -11.25 -45.38 -15.96
CA LEU A 23 -9.93 -44.78 -15.84
C LEU A 23 -10.17 -43.48 -15.08
N SER A 24 -9.94 -43.48 -13.76
CA SER A 24 -9.72 -42.22 -13.06
C SER A 24 -8.42 -41.69 -13.65
N SER A 25 -8.55 -40.66 -14.47
CA SER A 25 -7.41 -39.95 -15.00
C SER A 25 -6.56 -39.50 -13.81
N SER A 26 -5.24 -39.74 -13.89
CA SER A 26 -4.32 -39.28 -12.85
C SER A 26 -4.48 -37.77 -12.66
N PRO A 27 -4.49 -37.23 -11.43
CA PRO A 27 -4.55 -35.79 -11.18
C PRO A 27 -3.54 -34.99 -12.00
N ILE A 28 -2.36 -35.56 -12.26
CA ILE A 28 -1.33 -34.96 -13.10
C ILE A 28 -1.79 -34.79 -14.55
N GLU A 29 -2.46 -35.80 -15.11
CA GLU A 29 -2.99 -35.73 -16.48
C GLU A 29 -4.16 -34.76 -16.57
N ASP A 30 -5.00 -34.65 -15.54
CA ASP A 30 -6.05 -33.62 -15.46
C ASP A 30 -5.45 -32.22 -15.47
N GLN A 31 -4.44 -31.97 -14.63
CA GLN A 31 -3.76 -30.68 -14.58
C GLN A 31 -3.06 -30.34 -15.89
N LYS A 32 -2.48 -31.33 -16.59
CA LYS A 32 -1.89 -31.12 -17.92
C LYS A 32 -2.94 -30.69 -18.95
N ARG A 33 -4.14 -31.31 -18.91
CA ARG A 33 -5.26 -30.94 -19.81
C ARG A 33 -5.81 -29.56 -19.50
N ASP A 34 -5.82 -29.18 -18.23
CA ASP A 34 -6.34 -27.86 -17.82
C ASP A 34 -5.29 -26.75 -18.00
N ARG A 35 -4.02 -27.07 -18.28
CA ARG A 35 -2.95 -26.07 -18.37
C ARG A 35 -3.09 -25.19 -19.60
N VAL A 36 -3.20 -23.88 -19.38
CA VAL A 36 -3.22 -22.88 -20.47
C VAL A 36 -1.78 -22.63 -20.92
N THR A 37 -1.47 -22.97 -22.18
CA THR A 37 -0.12 -22.79 -22.74
C THR A 37 0.01 -21.53 -23.57
N ASP A 38 -0.97 -21.24 -24.43
CA ASP A 38 -0.95 -20.12 -25.36
C ASP A 38 -2.29 -19.39 -25.34
N LEU A 39 -2.39 -18.37 -24.49
CA LEU A 39 -3.56 -17.49 -24.42
C LEU A 39 -3.42 -16.35 -25.45
N PRO A 40 -4.39 -16.15 -26.36
CA PRO A 40 -4.32 -15.09 -27.37
C PRO A 40 -4.13 -13.70 -26.78
N GLY A 41 -3.19 -12.92 -27.33
CA GLY A 41 -2.89 -11.57 -26.84
C GLY A 41 -2.09 -11.51 -25.54
N GLN A 42 -1.75 -12.64 -24.92
CA GLN A 42 -0.93 -12.68 -23.71
C GLN A 42 0.52 -12.20 -23.97
N PRO A 43 1.10 -11.40 -23.05
CA PRO A 43 2.52 -11.10 -23.08
C PRO A 43 3.40 -12.36 -23.06
N LYS A 44 4.52 -12.35 -23.79
CA LYS A 44 5.47 -13.47 -23.79
C LYS A 44 6.19 -13.59 -22.43
N ASN A 45 6.63 -14.81 -22.10
CA ASN A 45 7.44 -15.11 -20.92
C ASN A 45 6.80 -14.73 -19.58
N VAL A 46 5.52 -15.05 -19.39
CA VAL A 46 4.87 -14.90 -18.08
C VAL A 46 5.52 -15.85 -17.08
N GLY A 47 5.92 -15.32 -15.92
CA GLY A 47 6.70 -16.07 -14.92
C GLY A 47 5.89 -16.99 -14.01
N PHE A 48 4.66 -17.37 -14.39
CA PHE A 48 3.73 -18.17 -13.59
C PHE A 48 2.96 -19.15 -14.49
N ALA A 49 2.51 -20.26 -13.92
CA ALA A 49 1.57 -21.17 -14.57
C ALA A 49 0.12 -20.76 -14.28
N HIS A 50 -0.77 -21.14 -15.18
CA HIS A 50 -2.21 -20.94 -15.03
C HIS A 50 -2.98 -22.07 -15.71
N TYR A 51 -4.14 -22.38 -15.15
CA TYR A 51 -4.94 -23.57 -15.48
C TYR A 51 -6.41 -23.21 -15.50
N SER A 52 -7.14 -23.65 -16.51
CA SER A 52 -8.58 -23.45 -16.60
C SER A 52 -9.27 -24.69 -17.12
N GLY A 53 -10.50 -24.88 -16.66
CA GLY A 53 -11.31 -26.03 -17.01
C GLY A 53 -12.58 -26.09 -16.18
N TYR A 54 -13.17 -27.29 -16.15
CA TYR A 54 -14.48 -27.53 -15.54
C TYR A 54 -14.41 -28.58 -14.45
N VAL A 55 -15.22 -28.39 -13.42
CA VAL A 55 -15.52 -29.42 -12.43
C VAL A 55 -17.03 -29.62 -12.39
N THR A 56 -17.48 -30.84 -12.67
CA THR A 56 -18.90 -31.20 -12.58
C THR A 56 -19.33 -31.23 -11.13
N VAL A 57 -20.31 -30.41 -10.75
CA VAL A 57 -20.85 -30.34 -9.38
C VAL A 57 -22.13 -31.15 -9.23
N ASN A 58 -22.87 -31.34 -10.33
CA ASN A 58 -24.08 -32.16 -10.34
C ASN A 58 -24.12 -33.07 -11.58
N GLU A 59 -23.92 -34.38 -11.38
CA GLU A 59 -23.90 -35.38 -12.46
C GLU A 59 -25.28 -35.56 -13.12
N LYS A 60 -26.38 -35.38 -12.36
CA LYS A 60 -27.73 -35.61 -12.88
C LYS A 60 -28.15 -34.55 -13.89
N SER A 61 -27.82 -33.30 -13.61
CA SER A 61 -28.06 -32.18 -14.53
C SER A 61 -26.88 -31.89 -15.45
N GLY A 62 -25.74 -32.56 -15.25
CA GLY A 62 -24.50 -32.24 -15.95
C GLY A 62 -24.01 -30.82 -15.66
N SER A 63 -24.33 -30.27 -14.48
CA SER A 63 -23.91 -28.91 -14.11
C SER A 63 -22.43 -28.91 -13.76
N ALA A 64 -21.67 -28.02 -14.39
CA ALA A 64 -20.24 -27.89 -14.21
C ALA A 64 -19.84 -26.42 -14.04
N LEU A 65 -18.95 -26.16 -13.09
CA LEU A 65 -18.42 -24.83 -12.82
C LEU A 65 -17.05 -24.67 -13.47
N PHE A 66 -16.86 -23.54 -14.16
CA PHE A 66 -15.63 -23.14 -14.79
C PHE A 66 -14.72 -22.41 -13.81
N TYR A 67 -13.43 -22.73 -13.83
CA TYR A 67 -12.44 -22.09 -12.99
C TYR A 67 -11.23 -21.61 -13.80
N TRP A 68 -10.53 -20.62 -13.26
CA TRP A 68 -9.21 -20.22 -13.73
C TRP A 68 -8.26 -20.02 -12.55
N LEU A 69 -7.29 -20.91 -12.40
CA LEU A 69 -6.22 -20.84 -11.41
C LEU A 69 -5.03 -20.06 -11.99
N PHE A 70 -4.53 -19.08 -11.23
CA PHE A 70 -3.24 -18.46 -11.46
C PHE A 70 -2.31 -18.75 -10.29
N GLU A 71 -1.20 -19.43 -10.57
CA GLU A 71 -0.18 -19.66 -9.57
C GLU A 71 0.62 -18.39 -9.29
N ALA A 72 1.26 -18.36 -8.13
CA ALA A 72 2.26 -17.34 -7.87
C ALA A 72 3.46 -17.49 -8.82
N PRO A 73 4.15 -16.39 -9.17
CA PRO A 73 5.35 -16.47 -10.00
C PRO A 73 6.36 -17.48 -9.45
N ALA A 74 7.05 -18.21 -10.32
CA ALA A 74 8.05 -19.20 -9.94
C ALA A 74 9.13 -18.60 -9.03
N SER A 75 9.52 -17.33 -9.28
CA SER A 75 10.43 -16.55 -8.43
C SER A 75 9.92 -16.31 -7.00
N ARG A 76 8.63 -16.53 -6.75
CA ARG A 76 7.94 -16.36 -5.46
C ARG A 76 7.53 -17.68 -4.81
N ARG A 77 7.95 -18.84 -5.37
CA ARG A 77 7.72 -20.19 -4.82
C ARG A 77 6.24 -20.53 -4.63
N PRO A 78 5.46 -20.78 -5.71
CA PRO A 78 4.02 -21.02 -5.65
C PRO A 78 3.63 -22.15 -4.67
N GLU A 79 4.49 -23.15 -4.49
CA GLU A 79 4.31 -24.27 -3.57
C GLU A 79 4.27 -23.86 -2.09
N LYS A 80 4.81 -22.68 -1.74
CA LYS A 80 4.81 -22.12 -0.39
C LYS A 80 3.74 -21.06 -0.17
N ARG A 81 2.95 -20.72 -1.20
CA ARG A 81 1.98 -19.62 -1.14
C ARG A 81 0.56 -20.14 -0.86
N PRO A 82 -0.25 -19.42 -0.06
CA PRO A 82 -1.62 -19.82 0.23
C PRO A 82 -2.46 -19.92 -1.05
N LEU A 83 -3.58 -20.63 -0.97
CA LEU A 83 -4.61 -20.64 -2.01
C LEU A 83 -5.73 -19.69 -1.59
N VAL A 84 -6.18 -18.83 -2.51
CA VAL A 84 -7.30 -17.93 -2.29
C VAL A 84 -8.33 -18.15 -3.40
N LEU A 85 -9.53 -18.56 -3.01
CA LEU A 85 -10.70 -18.56 -3.90
C LEU A 85 -11.23 -17.13 -4.03
N TRP A 86 -11.52 -16.67 -5.24
CA TRP A 86 -12.17 -15.39 -5.50
C TRP A 86 -13.54 -15.59 -6.15
N LEU A 87 -14.55 -14.90 -5.61
CA LEU A 87 -15.93 -14.89 -6.08
C LEU A 87 -16.41 -13.45 -6.32
N ASN A 88 -16.82 -13.10 -7.54
CA ASN A 88 -17.60 -11.88 -7.77
C ASN A 88 -19.08 -12.11 -7.41
N GLY A 89 -19.85 -11.02 -7.38
CA GLY A 89 -21.25 -11.01 -6.97
C GLY A 89 -22.25 -11.03 -8.13
N GLY A 90 -23.07 -9.99 -8.22
CA GLY A 90 -24.21 -9.87 -9.12
C GLY A 90 -25.53 -9.80 -8.35
N PRO A 91 -26.19 -10.95 -8.03
CA PRO A 91 -25.79 -12.33 -8.29
C PRO A 91 -25.73 -12.67 -9.79
N GLY A 92 -24.86 -13.61 -10.15
CA GLY A 92 -24.75 -14.10 -11.53
C GLY A 92 -23.67 -13.46 -12.40
N CYS A 93 -22.73 -12.73 -11.80
CA CYS A 93 -21.59 -12.11 -12.50
C CYS A 93 -20.32 -12.96 -12.44
N SER A 94 -19.54 -12.94 -13.51
CA SER A 94 -18.39 -13.80 -13.72
C SER A 94 -17.17 -13.34 -12.92
N SER A 95 -16.55 -14.28 -12.20
CA SER A 95 -15.27 -14.04 -11.52
C SER A 95 -14.08 -13.96 -12.49
N ILE A 96 -14.27 -14.47 -13.71
CA ILE A 96 -13.29 -14.42 -14.80
C ILE A 96 -13.30 -13.05 -15.48
N ALA A 97 -14.47 -12.43 -15.60
CA ALA A 97 -14.64 -11.08 -16.13
C ALA A 97 -14.04 -10.05 -15.16
N TYR A 98 -14.70 -9.86 -14.02
CA TYR A 98 -14.40 -8.79 -13.08
C TYR A 98 -13.12 -9.11 -12.29
N GLY A 99 -13.14 -10.16 -11.48
CA GLY A 99 -12.00 -10.54 -10.62
C GLY A 99 -10.70 -10.76 -11.38
N ALA A 100 -10.71 -11.67 -12.36
CA ALA A 100 -9.48 -12.05 -13.07
C ALA A 100 -9.00 -10.99 -14.06
N SER A 101 -9.90 -10.37 -14.82
CA SER A 101 -9.50 -9.52 -15.96
C SER A 101 -9.57 -8.01 -15.68
N GLU A 102 -10.29 -7.58 -14.65
CA GLU A 102 -10.52 -6.16 -14.34
C GLU A 102 -9.95 -5.74 -12.98
N GLU A 103 -9.87 -6.66 -12.01
CA GLU A 103 -9.58 -6.31 -10.61
C GLU A 103 -8.26 -6.86 -10.02
N ILE A 104 -8.13 -8.16 -9.79
CA ILE A 104 -7.02 -8.70 -8.98
C ILE A 104 -6.11 -9.68 -9.75
N GLY A 105 -6.57 -10.18 -10.89
CA GLY A 105 -5.79 -11.12 -11.69
C GLY A 105 -4.57 -10.50 -12.38
N PRO A 106 -3.70 -11.35 -12.97
CA PRO A 106 -2.43 -10.91 -13.55
C PRO A 106 -2.57 -10.28 -14.92
N PHE A 107 -3.67 -10.50 -15.63
CA PHE A 107 -3.92 -9.97 -16.95
C PHE A 107 -5.01 -8.91 -16.94
N ARG A 108 -4.83 -7.90 -17.78
CA ARG A 108 -5.82 -6.89 -18.08
C ARG A 108 -6.08 -6.86 -19.56
N ILE A 109 -7.34 -6.72 -19.94
CA ILE A 109 -7.75 -6.63 -21.32
C ILE A 109 -7.57 -5.18 -21.78
N ARG A 110 -7.00 -4.99 -22.97
CA ARG A 110 -6.89 -3.66 -23.59
C ARG A 110 -8.23 -3.24 -24.21
N PRO A 111 -8.43 -1.93 -24.47
CA PRO A 111 -9.63 -1.44 -25.12
C PRO A 111 -9.95 -2.04 -26.51
N ASP A 112 -9.00 -2.73 -27.12
CA ASP A 112 -9.22 -3.45 -28.38
C ASP A 112 -10.00 -4.77 -28.22
N GLY A 113 -10.23 -5.21 -26.97
CA GLY A 113 -10.87 -6.49 -26.66
C GLY A 113 -10.09 -7.71 -27.12
N LYS A 114 -8.78 -7.58 -27.40
CA LYS A 114 -7.96 -8.62 -28.05
C LYS A 114 -6.61 -8.84 -27.40
N SER A 115 -5.97 -7.78 -26.92
CA SER A 115 -4.62 -7.85 -26.36
C SER A 115 -4.63 -7.72 -24.84
N LEU A 116 -3.70 -8.41 -24.19
CA LEU A 116 -3.56 -8.40 -22.74
C LEU A 116 -2.32 -7.63 -22.30
N TYR A 117 -2.35 -7.06 -21.10
CA TYR A 117 -1.19 -6.50 -20.43
C TYR A 117 -1.11 -6.94 -18.96
N LEU A 118 0.11 -6.94 -18.40
CA LEU A 118 0.32 -7.40 -17.02
C LEU A 118 -0.15 -6.37 -15.99
N ASN A 119 -0.88 -6.85 -14.99
CA ASN A 119 -1.23 -6.07 -13.80
C ASN A 119 -0.02 -5.98 -12.83
N PRO A 120 0.56 -4.79 -12.59
CA PRO A 120 1.68 -4.64 -11.67
C PRO A 120 1.30 -4.91 -10.21
N TYR A 121 0.02 -4.94 -9.87
CA TYR A 121 -0.50 -5.17 -8.52
C TYR A 121 -1.36 -6.45 -8.44
N ALA A 122 -1.12 -7.40 -9.34
CA ALA A 122 -1.80 -8.69 -9.34
C ALA A 122 -1.65 -9.42 -8.00
N TRP A 123 -2.75 -9.94 -7.47
CA TRP A 123 -2.77 -10.63 -6.17
C TRP A 123 -2.05 -11.97 -6.21
N ASN A 124 -1.89 -12.58 -7.40
CA ASN A 124 -1.10 -13.80 -7.54
C ASN A 124 0.39 -13.60 -7.20
N LYS A 125 0.87 -12.37 -7.03
CA LYS A 125 2.22 -12.11 -6.50
C LYS A 125 2.39 -12.52 -5.03
N LEU A 126 1.30 -12.71 -4.29
CA LEU A 126 1.28 -13.04 -2.86
C LEU A 126 0.62 -14.40 -2.56
N ALA A 127 -0.25 -14.89 -3.43
CA ALA A 127 -0.98 -16.16 -3.27
C ALA A 127 -1.18 -16.87 -4.61
N ASN A 128 -1.65 -18.12 -4.59
CA ASN A 128 -2.25 -18.74 -5.77
C ASN A 128 -3.74 -18.36 -5.76
N ILE A 129 -4.25 -17.80 -6.86
CA ILE A 129 -5.61 -17.27 -6.92
C ILE A 129 -6.46 -18.17 -7.82
N LEU A 130 -7.55 -18.68 -7.27
CA LEU A 130 -8.53 -19.51 -7.96
C LEU A 130 -9.79 -18.68 -8.20
N PHE A 131 -10.06 -18.31 -9.44
CA PHE A 131 -11.31 -17.65 -9.82
C PHE A 131 -12.34 -18.71 -10.19
N LEU A 132 -13.58 -18.55 -9.74
CA LEU A 132 -14.67 -19.49 -9.98
C LEU A 132 -15.90 -18.76 -10.52
N ASP A 133 -16.35 -19.13 -11.72
CA ASP A 133 -17.66 -18.71 -12.22
C ASP A 133 -18.75 -19.54 -11.53
N SER A 134 -19.52 -18.93 -10.64
CA SER A 134 -20.56 -19.60 -9.86
C SER A 134 -21.80 -18.73 -9.77
N PRO A 135 -23.02 -19.30 -9.90
CA PRO A 135 -23.33 -20.71 -10.17
C PRO A 135 -23.24 -21.10 -11.66
N ALA A 136 -23.73 -22.28 -12.02
CA ALA A 136 -23.87 -22.68 -13.43
C ALA A 136 -24.80 -21.72 -14.20
N GLY A 137 -24.43 -21.37 -15.42
CA GLY A 137 -25.07 -20.32 -16.21
C GLY A 137 -24.38 -18.95 -16.11
N VAL A 138 -23.40 -18.79 -15.22
CA VAL A 138 -22.54 -17.62 -15.10
C VAL A 138 -21.28 -17.82 -15.92
N GLY A 139 -20.92 -16.81 -16.71
CA GLY A 139 -19.70 -16.83 -17.53
C GLY A 139 -19.60 -18.10 -18.37
N PHE A 140 -18.56 -18.90 -18.13
CA PHE A 140 -18.37 -20.16 -18.84
C PHE A 140 -19.01 -21.39 -18.19
N SER A 141 -19.49 -21.27 -16.95
CA SER A 141 -20.16 -22.35 -16.21
C SER A 141 -21.52 -22.66 -16.82
N TYR A 142 -21.92 -23.94 -16.82
CA TYR A 142 -23.14 -24.37 -17.51
C TYR A 142 -23.89 -25.49 -16.79
N SER A 143 -25.15 -25.70 -17.18
CA SER A 143 -25.92 -26.90 -16.89
C SER A 143 -26.50 -27.47 -18.17
N ASN A 144 -26.52 -28.80 -18.33
CA ASN A 144 -27.19 -29.45 -19.46
C ASN A 144 -28.72 -29.39 -19.33
N LYS A 145 -29.24 -28.99 -18.16
CA LYS A 145 -30.67 -28.84 -17.92
C LYS A 145 -31.04 -27.36 -17.81
N THR A 146 -31.64 -26.80 -18.87
CA THR A 146 -32.01 -25.37 -18.93
C THR A 146 -32.85 -24.90 -17.75
N THR A 147 -33.72 -25.73 -17.20
CA THR A 147 -34.54 -25.39 -16.02
C THR A 147 -33.71 -25.06 -14.77
N ASP A 148 -32.46 -25.51 -14.67
CA ASP A 148 -31.60 -25.15 -13.53
C ASP A 148 -31.35 -23.65 -13.46
N LEU A 149 -31.23 -22.97 -14.61
CA LEU A 149 -30.95 -21.53 -14.71
C LEU A 149 -31.99 -20.65 -14.01
N TYR A 150 -33.19 -21.18 -13.74
CA TYR A 150 -34.31 -20.49 -13.09
C TYR A 150 -34.50 -20.88 -11.62
N THR A 151 -33.57 -21.66 -11.06
CA THR A 151 -33.71 -22.27 -9.73
C THR A 151 -32.46 -22.10 -8.87
N PHE A 152 -31.52 -21.26 -9.31
CA PHE A 152 -30.36 -20.92 -8.50
C PHE A 152 -30.72 -19.90 -7.44
N GLY A 153 -30.14 -20.10 -6.27
CA GLY A 153 -30.19 -19.18 -5.14
C GLY A 153 -29.01 -19.48 -4.21
N ASP A 154 -28.96 -18.82 -3.08
CA ASP A 154 -27.83 -18.82 -2.17
C ASP A 154 -27.44 -20.23 -1.68
N GLN A 155 -28.41 -21.01 -1.18
CA GLN A 155 -28.17 -22.32 -0.60
C GLN A 155 -27.57 -23.29 -1.63
N ARG A 156 -28.18 -23.39 -2.82
CA ARG A 156 -27.70 -24.27 -3.89
C ARG A 156 -26.31 -23.85 -4.35
N THR A 157 -26.09 -22.55 -4.53
CA THR A 157 -24.81 -22.01 -4.99
C THR A 157 -23.68 -22.31 -4.01
N ALA A 158 -23.93 -22.20 -2.70
CA ALA A 158 -22.93 -22.52 -1.68
C ALA A 158 -22.57 -24.03 -1.65
N GLU A 159 -23.55 -24.93 -1.77
CA GLU A 159 -23.31 -26.39 -1.80
C GLU A 159 -22.62 -26.84 -3.11
N ASP A 160 -23.00 -26.27 -4.24
CA ASP A 160 -22.34 -26.52 -5.54
C ASP A 160 -20.88 -26.02 -5.50
N ALA A 161 -20.62 -24.84 -4.94
CA ALA A 161 -19.26 -24.31 -4.75
C ALA A 161 -18.43 -25.16 -3.76
N TYR A 162 -19.04 -25.68 -2.69
CA TYR A 162 -18.36 -26.61 -1.79
C TYR A 162 -18.01 -27.93 -2.50
N THR A 163 -18.94 -28.48 -3.28
CA THR A 163 -18.73 -29.69 -4.09
C THR A 163 -17.61 -29.47 -5.11
N PHE A 164 -17.59 -28.29 -5.75
CA PHE A 164 -16.50 -27.86 -6.60
C PHE A 164 -15.17 -27.92 -5.86
N LEU A 165 -15.05 -27.30 -4.68
CA LEU A 165 -13.81 -27.29 -3.90
C LEU A 165 -13.32 -28.70 -3.59
N VAL A 166 -14.19 -29.57 -3.07
CA VAL A 166 -13.83 -30.96 -2.73
C VAL A 166 -13.27 -31.69 -3.95
N LYS A 167 -13.96 -31.64 -5.10
CA LYS A 167 -13.50 -32.28 -6.34
C LYS A 167 -12.23 -31.61 -6.91
N TRP A 168 -12.13 -30.29 -6.80
CA TRP A 168 -10.97 -29.53 -7.29
C TRP A 168 -9.70 -29.85 -6.50
N PHE A 169 -9.78 -30.04 -5.17
CA PHE A 169 -8.64 -30.47 -4.36
C PHE A 169 -8.19 -31.91 -4.69
N GLU A 170 -9.07 -32.78 -5.18
CA GLU A 170 -8.65 -34.08 -5.72
C GLU A 170 -7.91 -33.94 -7.06
N ARG A 171 -8.31 -32.96 -7.89
CA ARG A 171 -7.61 -32.64 -9.14
C ARG A 171 -6.27 -31.95 -8.90
N PHE A 172 -6.18 -31.09 -7.89
CA PHE A 172 -4.98 -30.33 -7.52
C PHE A 172 -4.48 -30.71 -6.11
N PRO A 173 -4.05 -31.97 -5.89
CA PRO A 173 -3.73 -32.48 -4.55
C PRO A 173 -2.56 -31.77 -3.88
N GLN A 174 -1.69 -31.09 -4.63
CA GLN A 174 -0.59 -30.29 -4.09
C GLN A 174 -1.07 -29.10 -3.22
N TYR A 175 -2.33 -28.69 -3.33
CA TYR A 175 -2.91 -27.63 -2.52
C TYR A 175 -3.59 -28.13 -1.24
N LYS A 176 -3.76 -29.45 -1.05
CA LYS A 176 -4.34 -30.00 0.18
C LYS A 176 -3.51 -29.58 1.39
N HIS A 177 -4.19 -29.29 2.50
CA HIS A 177 -3.60 -28.83 3.77
C HIS A 177 -2.90 -27.46 3.71
N ARG A 178 -2.82 -26.83 2.54
CA ARG A 178 -2.30 -25.47 2.40
C ARG A 178 -3.30 -24.47 2.97
N GLU A 179 -2.79 -23.38 3.54
CA GLU A 179 -3.65 -22.30 3.98
C GLU A 179 -4.59 -21.86 2.85
N PHE A 180 -5.88 -21.93 3.15
CA PHE A 180 -6.95 -21.63 2.21
C PHE A 180 -7.78 -20.47 2.75
N TYR A 181 -8.00 -19.48 1.90
CA TYR A 181 -8.87 -18.34 2.16
C TYR A 181 -9.92 -18.22 1.07
N ILE A 182 -11.06 -17.64 1.43
CA ILE A 182 -12.10 -17.28 0.46
C ILE A 182 -12.19 -15.75 0.43
N ALA A 183 -12.26 -15.18 -0.75
CA ALA A 183 -12.39 -13.75 -0.96
C ALA A 183 -13.47 -13.47 -1.99
N GLY A 184 -14.05 -12.28 -1.95
CA GLY A 184 -15.01 -11.85 -2.95
C GLY A 184 -15.50 -10.43 -2.74
N GLU A 185 -16.43 -10.00 -3.58
CA GLU A 185 -17.01 -8.66 -3.49
C GLU A 185 -18.50 -8.60 -3.83
N SER A 186 -19.14 -7.48 -3.48
CA SER A 186 -20.54 -7.21 -3.82
C SER A 186 -21.48 -8.24 -3.20
N TYR A 187 -22.37 -8.85 -3.99
CA TYR A 187 -23.23 -9.95 -3.55
C TYR A 187 -22.46 -11.19 -3.07
N ALA A 188 -21.14 -11.30 -3.32
CA ALA A 188 -20.32 -12.31 -2.67
C ALA A 188 -20.22 -12.12 -1.14
N GLY A 189 -20.71 -11.00 -0.61
CA GLY A 189 -21.02 -10.85 0.81
C GLY A 189 -22.04 -11.87 1.35
N HIS A 190 -22.85 -12.48 0.48
CA HIS A 190 -23.65 -13.67 0.77
C HIS A 190 -22.89 -14.96 0.47
N TYR A 191 -22.25 -15.07 -0.70
CA TYR A 191 -21.58 -16.30 -1.14
C TYR A 191 -20.45 -16.72 -0.21
N VAL A 192 -19.60 -15.76 0.16
CA VAL A 192 -18.35 -16.02 0.90
C VAL A 192 -18.66 -16.50 2.32
N PRO A 193 -19.51 -15.85 3.13
CA PRO A 193 -19.85 -16.35 4.45
C PRO A 193 -20.56 -17.71 4.41
N GLN A 194 -21.49 -17.93 3.49
CA GLN A 194 -22.22 -19.20 3.39
C GLN A 194 -21.30 -20.36 3.00
N LEU A 195 -20.44 -20.18 1.99
CA LEU A 195 -19.44 -21.19 1.65
C LEU A 195 -18.44 -21.41 2.79
N SER A 196 -18.02 -20.34 3.46
CA SER A 196 -17.14 -20.41 4.63
C SER A 196 -17.77 -21.20 5.78
N GLN A 197 -19.08 -21.05 6.01
CA GLN A 197 -19.83 -21.81 6.98
C GLN A 197 -19.83 -23.30 6.64
N ILE A 198 -20.15 -23.67 5.39
CA ILE A 198 -20.14 -25.07 4.97
C ILE A 198 -18.75 -25.68 5.15
N VAL A 199 -17.69 -25.00 4.70
CA VAL A 199 -16.31 -25.48 4.88
C VAL A 199 -15.96 -25.65 6.36
N TYR A 200 -16.33 -24.69 7.21
CA TYR A 200 -16.11 -24.76 8.64
C TYR A 200 -16.85 -25.94 9.28
N GLU A 201 -18.14 -26.11 9.01
CA GLU A 201 -18.95 -27.23 9.52
C GLU A 201 -18.37 -28.58 9.12
N ARG A 202 -17.95 -28.73 7.86
CA ARG A 202 -17.39 -29.97 7.32
C ARG A 202 -16.01 -30.28 7.90
N ASN A 203 -15.29 -29.27 8.37
CA ASN A 203 -14.00 -29.41 9.04
C ASN A 203 -14.10 -29.68 10.55
N LYS A 204 -15.26 -29.48 11.19
CA LYS A 204 -15.42 -29.66 12.65
C LYS A 204 -14.99 -31.07 13.08
N GLY A 205 -14.11 -31.14 14.07
CA GLY A 205 -13.59 -32.40 14.63
C GLY A 205 -12.53 -33.11 13.79
N ILE A 206 -12.20 -32.62 12.59
CA ILE A 206 -11.17 -33.22 11.73
C ILE A 206 -9.80 -32.66 12.10
N LYS A 207 -8.87 -33.55 12.49
CA LYS A 207 -7.46 -33.17 12.67
C LYS A 207 -6.79 -33.07 11.30
N ASN A 208 -6.23 -31.90 10.99
CA ASN A 208 -5.58 -31.58 9.71
C ASN A 208 -6.51 -31.75 8.48
N PRO A 209 -7.55 -30.91 8.34
CA PRO A 209 -8.50 -31.02 7.23
C PRO A 209 -7.81 -30.83 5.86
N VAL A 210 -8.40 -31.45 4.83
CA VAL A 210 -7.95 -31.29 3.42
C VAL A 210 -8.03 -29.83 3.00
N ILE A 211 -9.14 -29.17 3.32
CA ILE A 211 -9.33 -27.73 3.15
C ILE A 211 -8.90 -27.05 4.45
N ASN A 212 -7.64 -26.63 4.54
CA ASN A 212 -7.11 -25.94 5.72
C ASN A 212 -7.55 -24.45 5.71
N PHE A 213 -8.83 -24.25 5.99
CA PHE A 213 -9.50 -22.96 5.94
C PHE A 213 -9.06 -22.04 7.09
N LYS A 214 -8.61 -20.83 6.75
CA LYS A 214 -8.06 -19.86 7.71
C LYS A 214 -8.97 -18.64 7.93
N GLY A 215 -9.86 -18.35 6.99
CA GLY A 215 -10.74 -17.19 7.07
C GLY A 215 -11.07 -16.62 5.70
N PHE A 216 -11.74 -15.48 5.71
CA PHE A 216 -12.22 -14.84 4.48
C PHE A 216 -12.10 -13.32 4.50
N MET A 217 -12.17 -12.73 3.32
CA MET A 217 -12.28 -11.28 3.15
C MET A 217 -13.34 -10.90 2.13
N VAL A 218 -14.14 -9.87 2.39
CA VAL A 218 -15.16 -9.40 1.45
C VAL A 218 -15.10 -7.89 1.23
N GLY A 219 -15.25 -7.48 -0.03
CA GLY A 219 -15.23 -6.09 -0.49
C GLY A 219 -16.61 -5.55 -0.83
N ASN A 220 -16.94 -4.34 -0.37
CA ASN A 220 -18.19 -3.64 -0.73
C ASN A 220 -19.41 -4.58 -0.66
N ALA A 221 -19.50 -5.31 0.46
CA ALA A 221 -20.22 -6.57 0.52
C ALA A 221 -21.66 -6.40 1.04
N VAL A 222 -22.64 -6.91 0.29
CA VAL A 222 -24.03 -7.05 0.77
C VAL A 222 -24.02 -8.03 1.94
N THR A 223 -24.51 -7.61 3.10
CA THR A 223 -24.35 -8.35 4.37
C THR A 223 -25.65 -8.46 5.15
N ASP A 224 -26.43 -7.39 5.21
CA ASP A 224 -27.68 -7.33 5.98
C ASP A 224 -28.62 -6.31 5.34
N ASP A 225 -29.68 -6.79 4.68
CA ASP A 225 -30.54 -5.98 3.82
C ASP A 225 -31.09 -4.74 4.53
N TYR A 226 -31.45 -4.86 5.82
CA TYR A 226 -31.94 -3.73 6.60
C TYR A 226 -30.86 -2.66 6.80
N HIS A 227 -29.69 -3.05 7.34
CA HIS A 227 -28.61 -2.11 7.62
C HIS A 227 -27.97 -1.57 6.33
N ASP A 228 -27.93 -2.39 5.28
CA ASP A 228 -27.44 -1.99 3.97
C ASP A 228 -28.37 -0.95 3.35
N TYR A 229 -29.69 -1.14 3.36
CA TYR A 229 -30.63 -0.09 2.93
C TYR A 229 -30.50 1.21 3.72
N VAL A 230 -30.45 1.09 5.06
CA VAL A 230 -30.26 2.24 5.96
C VAL A 230 -29.02 3.04 5.55
N GLY A 231 -27.88 2.37 5.38
CA GLY A 231 -26.63 3.01 5.04
C GLY A 231 -26.58 3.53 3.60
N THR A 232 -27.13 2.80 2.64
CA THR A 232 -27.16 3.20 1.23
C THR A 232 -27.98 4.45 1.03
N PHE A 233 -29.19 4.52 1.60
CA PHE A 233 -30.05 5.69 1.45
C PHE A 233 -29.46 6.91 2.17
N GLU A 234 -28.83 6.72 3.33
CA GLU A 234 -28.11 7.80 4.01
C GLU A 234 -26.92 8.31 3.19
N TYR A 235 -26.17 7.40 2.55
CA TYR A 235 -25.06 7.78 1.68
C TYR A 235 -25.55 8.61 0.49
N TRP A 236 -26.59 8.15 -0.21
CA TRP A 236 -27.18 8.90 -1.33
C TRP A 236 -27.63 10.29 -0.90
N TRP A 237 -28.32 10.40 0.24
CA TRP A 237 -28.81 11.69 0.75
C TRP A 237 -27.67 12.63 1.13
N THR A 238 -26.70 12.15 1.91
CA THR A 238 -25.56 12.95 2.38
C THR A 238 -24.61 13.39 1.27
N HIS A 239 -24.60 12.66 0.14
CA HIS A 239 -23.83 13.00 -1.06
C HIS A 239 -24.64 13.81 -2.09
N GLY A 240 -25.86 14.21 -1.76
CA GLY A 240 -26.70 15.05 -2.62
C GLY A 240 -27.24 14.35 -3.86
N LEU A 241 -27.30 13.02 -3.85
CA LEU A 241 -27.78 12.20 -4.96
C LEU A 241 -29.30 12.05 -4.98
N VAL A 242 -29.97 12.26 -3.83
CA VAL A 242 -31.43 12.17 -3.69
C VAL A 242 -31.97 13.29 -2.81
N SER A 243 -33.24 13.65 -3.01
CA SER A 243 -33.94 14.67 -2.25
C SER A 243 -34.35 14.21 -0.85
N ASP A 244 -34.63 15.16 0.06
CA ASP A 244 -35.18 14.87 1.39
C ASP A 244 -36.47 14.05 1.34
N SER A 245 -37.34 14.31 0.35
CA SER A 245 -38.57 13.55 0.14
C SER A 245 -38.29 12.12 -0.28
N THR A 246 -37.37 11.91 -1.21
CA THR A 246 -37.00 10.59 -1.70
C THR A 246 -36.29 9.77 -0.63
N TYR A 247 -35.40 10.38 0.15
CA TYR A 247 -34.78 9.73 1.31
C TYR A 247 -35.82 9.23 2.32
N ARG A 248 -36.78 10.07 2.72
CA ARG A 248 -37.87 9.64 3.63
C ARG A 248 -38.75 8.55 3.03
N MET A 249 -39.05 8.64 1.73
CA MET A 249 -39.84 7.65 1.01
C MET A 249 -39.17 6.28 0.99
N LEU A 250 -37.87 6.23 0.65
CA LEU A 250 -37.07 5.01 0.62
C LEU A 250 -37.03 4.34 2.00
N ARG A 251 -36.81 5.13 3.06
CA ARG A 251 -36.77 4.68 4.46
C ARG A 251 -38.07 4.03 4.94
N ILE A 252 -39.21 4.35 4.32
CA ILE A 252 -40.52 3.79 4.65
C ILE A 252 -40.86 2.62 3.72
N ALA A 253 -40.66 2.81 2.42
CA ALA A 253 -41.11 1.86 1.39
C ALA A 253 -40.27 0.58 1.33
N CYS A 254 -38.98 0.68 1.66
CA CYS A 254 -38.03 -0.43 1.64
C CYS A 254 -37.73 -1.01 3.03
N ASP A 255 -38.42 -0.53 4.08
CA ASP A 255 -38.17 -0.95 5.46
C ASP A 255 -38.41 -2.46 5.61
N PHE A 256 -37.43 -3.18 6.16
CA PHE A 256 -37.41 -4.65 6.29
C PHE A 256 -37.60 -5.45 4.98
N GLY A 257 -37.45 -4.81 3.82
CA GLY A 257 -37.52 -5.47 2.52
C GLY A 257 -36.25 -6.22 2.16
N SER A 258 -36.31 -7.06 1.13
CA SER A 258 -35.10 -7.67 0.56
C SER A 258 -34.47 -6.75 -0.49
N SER A 259 -33.15 -6.73 -0.56
CA SER A 259 -32.38 -6.08 -1.66
C SER A 259 -32.54 -6.81 -2.98
N GLN A 260 -32.54 -8.14 -2.92
CA GLN A 260 -32.72 -9.01 -4.09
C GLN A 260 -34.18 -9.12 -4.54
N HIS A 261 -35.11 -9.11 -3.57
CA HIS A 261 -36.56 -9.25 -3.81
C HIS A 261 -37.35 -8.05 -3.26
N PRO A 262 -37.15 -6.83 -3.78
CA PRO A 262 -37.78 -5.63 -3.25
C PRO A 262 -39.31 -5.63 -3.47
N SER A 263 -40.04 -5.08 -2.51
CA SER A 263 -41.49 -4.89 -2.61
C SER A 263 -41.84 -3.92 -3.75
N VAL A 264 -43.08 -3.98 -4.26
CA VAL A 264 -43.54 -3.03 -5.31
C VAL A 264 -43.41 -1.57 -4.86
N PRO A 265 -43.81 -1.17 -3.63
CA PRO A 265 -43.56 0.18 -3.12
C PRO A 265 -42.07 0.54 -3.08
N CYS A 266 -41.20 -0.37 -2.64
CA CYS A 266 -39.76 -0.14 -2.60
C CYS A 266 -39.19 0.08 -4.01
N MET A 267 -39.56 -0.76 -4.98
CA MET A 267 -39.15 -0.60 -6.39
C MET A 267 -39.59 0.74 -6.97
N GLN A 268 -40.78 1.24 -6.61
CA GLN A 268 -41.25 2.56 -7.05
C GLN A 268 -40.39 3.68 -6.45
N ALA A 269 -40.06 3.60 -5.16
CA ALA A 269 -39.19 4.58 -4.50
C ALA A 269 -37.76 4.55 -5.07
N LEU A 270 -37.20 3.35 -5.31
CA LEU A 270 -35.89 3.17 -5.95
C LEU A 270 -35.86 3.78 -7.36
N LYS A 271 -36.93 3.63 -8.15
CA LYS A 271 -37.03 4.27 -9.48
C LYS A 271 -36.97 5.79 -9.39
N VAL A 272 -37.63 6.40 -8.40
CA VAL A 272 -37.54 7.85 -8.17
C VAL A 272 -36.09 8.25 -7.84
N ALA A 273 -35.43 7.50 -6.96
CA ALA A 273 -34.04 7.74 -6.59
C ALA A 273 -33.09 7.65 -7.80
N VAL A 274 -33.25 6.63 -8.66
CA VAL A 274 -32.44 6.48 -9.88
C VAL A 274 -32.64 7.66 -10.84
N VAL A 275 -33.87 8.17 -10.97
CA VAL A 275 -34.14 9.36 -11.78
C VAL A 275 -33.47 10.61 -11.21
N GLU A 276 -33.48 10.79 -9.89
CA GLU A 276 -32.80 11.91 -9.22
C GLU A 276 -31.27 11.86 -9.35
N GLN A 277 -30.69 10.65 -9.29
CA GLN A 277 -29.25 10.42 -9.45
C GLN A 277 -28.74 10.82 -10.84
N GLY A 278 -29.54 10.57 -11.89
CA GLY A 278 -29.17 10.87 -13.26
C GLY A 278 -28.09 9.95 -13.84
N ASN A 279 -27.40 10.42 -14.88
CA ASN A 279 -26.37 9.64 -15.58
C ASN A 279 -25.01 9.73 -14.87
N ILE A 280 -24.86 8.98 -13.78
CA ILE A 280 -23.61 8.82 -13.02
C ILE A 280 -23.11 7.38 -13.11
N ASP A 281 -21.84 7.17 -12.76
CA ASP A 281 -21.33 5.83 -12.46
C ASP A 281 -21.65 5.48 -10.99
N PRO A 282 -22.58 4.54 -10.73
CA PRO A 282 -22.93 4.18 -9.35
C PRO A 282 -21.81 3.42 -8.64
N TYR A 283 -20.90 2.76 -9.37
CA TYR A 283 -19.75 2.09 -8.77
C TYR A 283 -18.69 3.07 -8.30
N SER A 284 -18.68 4.32 -8.79
CA SER A 284 -17.85 5.38 -8.24
C SER A 284 -18.44 6.76 -8.58
N ILE A 285 -19.09 7.40 -7.61
CA ILE A 285 -19.89 8.62 -7.85
C ILE A 285 -19.11 9.83 -8.35
N TYR A 286 -17.77 9.79 -8.27
CA TYR A 286 -16.89 10.87 -8.73
C TYR A 286 -16.16 10.54 -10.05
N THR A 287 -16.47 9.41 -10.69
CA THR A 287 -15.96 9.04 -12.01
C THR A 287 -16.99 9.32 -13.09
N GLN A 288 -16.51 9.40 -14.34
CA GLN A 288 -17.40 9.57 -15.48
C GLN A 288 -18.15 8.26 -15.75
N PRO A 289 -19.42 8.33 -16.21
CA PRO A 289 -20.15 7.15 -16.66
C PRO A 289 -19.59 6.62 -17.98
N CYS A 290 -19.84 5.34 -18.26
CA CYS A 290 -19.61 4.76 -19.57
C CYS A 290 -20.72 5.21 -20.54
N ASN A 291 -20.48 6.26 -21.32
CA ASN A 291 -21.44 6.70 -22.34
C ASN A 291 -21.37 5.80 -23.58
N ASP A 292 -22.52 5.31 -24.02
CA ASP A 292 -22.60 4.50 -25.23
C ASP A 292 -22.39 5.38 -26.48
N THR A 293 -21.60 4.85 -27.42
CA THR A 293 -21.22 5.42 -28.73
C THR A 293 -20.21 6.59 -28.71
N SER A 294 -19.01 6.35 -29.29
CA SER A 294 -18.06 7.31 -29.91
C SER A 294 -16.80 7.82 -29.20
N SER A 295 -16.41 7.35 -28.00
CA SER A 295 -15.19 7.85 -27.31
C SER A 295 -13.99 6.89 -27.29
N LEU A 296 -13.94 5.87 -28.17
CA LEU A 296 -12.74 5.02 -28.36
C LEU A 296 -11.49 5.76 -28.90
N ARG A 297 -11.49 7.10 -28.97
CA ARG A 297 -10.40 7.89 -29.59
C ARG A 297 -10.06 9.23 -28.94
N ARG A 298 -10.58 9.62 -27.76
CA ARG A 298 -10.19 10.91 -27.15
C ARG A 298 -9.84 10.77 -25.68
N ASP A 299 -8.57 11.07 -25.39
CA ASP A 299 -7.99 11.45 -24.10
C ASP A 299 -8.57 10.76 -22.86
N LEU A 300 -7.92 9.67 -22.43
CA LEU A 300 -7.85 9.24 -21.02
C LEU A 300 -7.04 10.26 -20.15
N GLY A 301 -7.17 11.55 -20.48
CA GLY A 301 -6.41 12.68 -19.94
C GLY A 301 -7.09 13.39 -18.77
N GLY A 302 -8.14 12.79 -18.19
CA GLY A 302 -8.73 13.28 -16.94
C GLY A 302 -7.72 13.17 -15.79
N ARG A 303 -7.10 14.30 -15.41
CA ARG A 303 -6.36 14.39 -14.14
C ARG A 303 -7.36 14.43 -13.00
N TYR A 304 -7.73 13.26 -12.47
CA TYR A 304 -8.35 13.17 -11.15
C TYR A 304 -7.25 13.29 -10.10
N PRO A 305 -7.18 14.37 -9.28
CA PRO A 305 -6.13 14.54 -8.28
C PRO A 305 -6.01 13.36 -7.30
N TRP A 306 -7.13 12.65 -7.11
CA TRP A 306 -7.16 11.46 -6.29
C TRP A 306 -6.67 10.22 -7.01
N MET A 307 -6.78 10.05 -8.34
CA MET A 307 -6.56 8.77 -9.05
C MET A 307 -5.35 8.81 -9.99
N SER A 308 -4.37 7.91 -9.79
CA SER A 308 -3.09 7.94 -10.52
C SER A 308 -3.14 7.40 -11.95
N ARG A 309 -4.27 6.78 -12.35
CA ARG A 309 -4.57 6.31 -13.72
C ARG A 309 -6.04 6.64 -14.00
N ALA A 310 -6.35 6.98 -15.25
CA ALA A 310 -7.74 7.13 -15.66
C ALA A 310 -8.43 5.75 -15.54
N TYR A 311 -9.34 5.63 -14.58
CA TYR A 311 -10.31 4.53 -14.54
C TYR A 311 -11.17 4.63 -15.80
N ASP A 312 -11.39 3.49 -16.42
CA ASP A 312 -12.23 3.35 -17.60
C ASP A 312 -13.50 2.62 -17.16
N PRO A 313 -14.65 3.31 -17.08
CA PRO A 313 -15.91 2.69 -16.66
C PRO A 313 -16.45 1.67 -17.65
N CYS A 314 -15.82 1.52 -18.83
CA CYS A 314 -16.26 0.63 -19.89
C CYS A 314 -15.44 -0.68 -19.96
N THR A 315 -14.65 -1.02 -18.93
CA THR A 315 -13.77 -2.21 -18.93
C THR A 315 -14.52 -3.51 -19.15
N GLU A 316 -15.75 -3.61 -18.64
CA GLU A 316 -16.66 -4.74 -18.83
C GLU A 316 -16.82 -5.11 -20.32
N ARG A 317 -16.91 -4.11 -21.20
CA ARG A 317 -17.08 -4.31 -22.65
C ARG A 317 -15.87 -5.02 -23.26
N TYR A 318 -14.69 -4.80 -22.72
CA TYR A 318 -13.47 -5.44 -23.21
C TYR A 318 -13.47 -6.93 -22.86
N SER A 319 -13.97 -7.29 -21.67
CA SER A 319 -14.22 -8.67 -21.26
C SER A 319 -15.22 -9.36 -22.19
N ASP A 320 -16.36 -8.71 -22.46
CA ASP A 320 -17.38 -9.21 -23.39
C ASP A 320 -16.82 -9.50 -24.79
N LEU A 321 -15.97 -8.62 -25.33
CA LEU A 321 -15.31 -8.83 -26.62
C LEU A 321 -14.28 -9.97 -26.55
N TYR A 322 -13.38 -9.94 -25.57
CA TYR A 322 -12.24 -10.85 -25.47
C TYR A 322 -12.67 -12.29 -25.24
N PHE A 323 -13.60 -12.55 -24.32
CA PHE A 323 -14.02 -13.92 -23.98
C PHE A 323 -14.96 -14.55 -25.00
N ASN A 324 -15.51 -13.77 -25.94
CA ASN A 324 -16.26 -14.29 -27.08
C ASN A 324 -15.35 -14.66 -28.28
N HIS A 325 -14.04 -14.39 -28.23
CA HIS A 325 -13.11 -14.86 -29.26
C HIS A 325 -12.98 -16.39 -29.24
N PRO A 326 -13.24 -17.11 -30.34
CA PRO A 326 -13.15 -18.58 -30.37
C PRO A 326 -11.78 -19.13 -29.98
N GLU A 327 -10.72 -18.44 -30.38
CA GLU A 327 -9.34 -18.75 -30.01
C GLU A 327 -9.08 -18.61 -28.51
N VAL A 328 -9.72 -17.65 -27.84
CA VAL A 328 -9.62 -17.44 -26.39
C VAL A 328 -10.38 -18.54 -25.66
N GLN A 329 -11.61 -18.85 -26.08
CA GLN A 329 -12.40 -19.93 -25.49
C GLN A 329 -11.67 -21.27 -25.62
N LYS A 330 -11.09 -21.55 -26.79
CA LYS A 330 -10.28 -22.75 -27.02
C LYS A 330 -9.06 -22.81 -26.10
N ALA A 331 -8.31 -21.71 -25.97
CA ALA A 331 -7.12 -21.65 -25.13
C ALA A 331 -7.44 -21.82 -23.63
N LEU A 332 -8.63 -21.39 -23.21
CA LEU A 332 -9.13 -21.53 -21.85
C LEU A 332 -9.82 -22.88 -21.59
N HIS A 333 -9.89 -23.76 -22.59
CA HIS A 333 -10.67 -25.01 -22.52
C HIS A 333 -12.14 -24.77 -22.15
N ALA A 334 -12.68 -23.62 -22.55
CA ALA A 334 -14.03 -23.16 -22.26
C ALA A 334 -14.99 -23.51 -23.40
N ASN A 335 -16.30 -23.33 -23.16
CA ASN A 335 -17.38 -23.55 -24.13
C ASN A 335 -17.38 -24.97 -24.74
N VAL A 336 -17.08 -25.99 -23.92
CA VAL A 336 -16.96 -27.38 -24.34
C VAL A 336 -18.27 -28.00 -24.84
N THR A 337 -19.41 -27.42 -24.48
CA THR A 337 -20.74 -27.86 -24.90
C THR A 337 -21.27 -27.17 -26.15
N GLY A 338 -20.57 -26.15 -26.68
CA GLY A 338 -21.04 -25.37 -27.81
C GLY A 338 -22.31 -24.58 -27.47
N ILE A 339 -22.26 -23.82 -26.38
CA ILE A 339 -23.37 -22.99 -25.88
C ILE A 339 -23.85 -22.06 -27.02
N PRO A 340 -25.16 -22.01 -27.33
CA PRO A 340 -25.68 -21.34 -28.52
C PRO A 340 -25.78 -19.81 -28.38
N TYR A 341 -25.49 -19.26 -27.20
CA TYR A 341 -25.52 -17.84 -26.90
C TYR A 341 -24.11 -17.30 -26.62
N SER A 342 -23.92 -16.02 -26.87
CA SER A 342 -22.66 -15.33 -26.56
C SER A 342 -22.39 -15.33 -25.06
N TRP A 343 -21.13 -15.49 -24.70
CA TRP A 343 -20.67 -15.30 -23.33
C TRP A 343 -20.95 -13.86 -22.88
N LYS A 344 -21.29 -13.69 -21.62
CA LYS A 344 -21.58 -12.40 -20.99
C LYS A 344 -20.91 -12.29 -19.62
N THR A 345 -20.53 -11.07 -19.26
CA THR A 345 -19.99 -10.71 -17.94
C THR A 345 -20.94 -11.05 -16.80
N CYS A 346 -22.24 -10.81 -16.96
CA CYS A 346 -23.29 -11.23 -16.03
C CYS A 346 -24.41 -11.98 -16.75
N SER A 347 -25.01 -12.95 -16.05
CA SER A 347 -26.10 -13.77 -16.56
C SER A 347 -27.45 -13.22 -16.13
N ASP A 348 -28.14 -12.54 -17.04
CA ASP A 348 -29.47 -11.95 -16.79
C ASP A 348 -30.48 -12.98 -16.29
N ILE A 349 -30.43 -14.22 -16.81
CA ILE A 349 -31.37 -15.27 -16.40
C ILE A 349 -31.11 -15.66 -14.94
N VAL A 350 -29.85 -15.86 -14.56
CA VAL A 350 -29.49 -16.21 -13.18
C VAL A 350 -29.85 -15.07 -12.24
N GLY A 351 -29.51 -13.82 -12.59
CA GLY A 351 -29.81 -12.65 -11.77
C GLY A 351 -31.32 -12.40 -11.59
N ASN A 352 -32.10 -12.46 -12.68
CA ASN A 352 -33.54 -12.18 -12.64
C ASN A 352 -34.38 -13.26 -11.95
N TYR A 353 -33.92 -14.50 -11.94
CA TYR A 353 -34.64 -15.64 -11.36
C TYR A 353 -33.95 -16.20 -10.10
N TRP A 354 -33.13 -15.38 -9.43
CA TRP A 354 -32.47 -15.76 -8.19
C TRP A 354 -33.51 -16.12 -7.12
N THR A 355 -33.45 -17.33 -6.54
CA THR A 355 -34.52 -17.85 -5.67
C THR A 355 -34.40 -17.37 -4.23
N ASP A 356 -33.61 -18.07 -3.42
CA ASP A 356 -33.40 -17.78 -2.01
C ASP A 356 -32.23 -16.80 -1.84
N SER A 357 -32.47 -15.79 -1.00
CA SER A 357 -31.52 -14.73 -0.63
C SER A 357 -31.83 -14.34 0.82
N PRO A 358 -31.22 -14.98 1.83
CA PRO A 358 -31.51 -14.68 3.23
C PRO A 358 -31.22 -13.22 3.55
N LEU A 359 -32.10 -12.55 4.30
CA LEU A 359 -32.00 -11.10 4.57
C LEU A 359 -30.73 -10.68 5.34
N THR A 360 -30.02 -11.62 5.97
CA THR A 360 -28.88 -11.30 6.84
C THR A 360 -27.86 -12.43 6.91
N MET A 361 -26.59 -12.07 6.78
CA MET A 361 -25.45 -12.95 6.99
C MET A 361 -24.88 -12.85 8.41
N LEU A 362 -25.38 -11.92 9.25
CA LEU A 362 -24.84 -11.64 10.59
C LEU A 362 -24.75 -12.89 11.50
N PRO A 363 -25.71 -13.84 11.49
CA PRO A 363 -25.58 -15.07 12.28
C PRO A 363 -24.35 -15.91 11.90
N ILE A 364 -24.05 -16.00 10.60
CA ILE A 364 -22.88 -16.72 10.09
C ILE A 364 -21.60 -16.02 10.52
N TYR A 365 -21.54 -14.68 10.43
CA TYR A 365 -20.41 -13.91 10.95
C TYR A 365 -20.17 -14.19 12.43
N ARG A 366 -21.21 -14.21 13.27
CA ARG A 366 -21.08 -14.51 14.71
C ARG A 366 -20.51 -15.91 14.96
N GLU A 367 -20.98 -16.91 14.22
CA GLU A 367 -20.46 -18.28 14.30
C GLU A 367 -18.98 -18.34 13.93
N LEU A 368 -18.60 -17.79 12.78
CA LEU A 368 -17.24 -17.89 12.25
C LEU A 368 -16.24 -17.03 13.05
N ILE A 369 -16.67 -15.88 13.58
CA ILE A 369 -15.89 -15.09 14.55
C ILE A 369 -15.64 -15.90 15.82
N SER A 370 -16.67 -16.57 16.35
CA SER A 370 -16.55 -17.39 17.56
C SER A 370 -15.65 -18.61 17.35
N ALA A 371 -15.59 -19.12 16.11
CA ALA A 371 -14.66 -20.17 15.69
C ALA A 371 -13.19 -19.70 15.60
N GLY A 372 -12.92 -18.40 15.72
CA GLY A 372 -11.58 -17.83 15.62
C GLY A 372 -11.05 -17.70 14.19
N LEU A 373 -11.93 -17.71 13.19
CA LEU A 373 -11.54 -17.49 11.80
C LEU A 373 -11.18 -16.02 11.55
N LYS A 374 -10.21 -15.79 10.67
CA LYS A 374 -9.80 -14.43 10.29
C LYS A 374 -10.81 -13.82 9.33
N ILE A 375 -11.47 -12.73 9.73
CA ILE A 375 -12.49 -12.08 8.92
C ILE A 375 -12.14 -10.62 8.67
N TRP A 376 -12.06 -10.24 7.40
CA TRP A 376 -11.81 -8.86 6.98
C TRP A 376 -12.95 -8.38 6.08
N VAL A 377 -13.44 -7.18 6.35
CA VAL A 377 -14.41 -6.50 5.49
C VAL A 377 -13.75 -5.21 5.01
N TYR A 378 -13.84 -4.93 3.72
CA TYR A 378 -13.32 -3.69 3.17
C TYR A 378 -14.32 -2.98 2.27
N SER A 379 -14.21 -1.65 2.17
CA SER A 379 -15.13 -0.86 1.35
C SER A 379 -14.42 0.32 0.69
N GLY A 380 -14.70 0.55 -0.58
CA GLY A 380 -14.40 1.81 -1.26
C GLY A 380 -15.31 2.94 -0.80
N ASP A 381 -14.75 4.12 -0.52
CA ASP A 381 -15.50 5.27 0.01
C ASP A 381 -16.23 6.11 -1.04
N THR A 382 -16.17 5.74 -2.32
CA THR A 382 -16.90 6.38 -3.41
C THR A 382 -17.97 5.48 -4.03
N ASP A 383 -18.11 4.26 -3.55
CA ASP A 383 -19.16 3.32 -3.97
C ASP A 383 -20.54 3.81 -3.49
N SER A 384 -21.54 3.81 -4.38
CA SER A 384 -22.93 4.09 -4.01
C SER A 384 -23.84 2.87 -4.04
N VAL A 385 -23.35 1.70 -4.50
CA VAL A 385 -24.11 0.45 -4.53
C VAL A 385 -24.11 -0.21 -3.16
N VAL A 386 -22.92 -0.41 -2.56
CA VAL A 386 -22.77 -0.89 -1.18
C VAL A 386 -21.77 0.02 -0.43
N PRO A 387 -22.19 1.24 -0.06
CA PRO A 387 -21.30 2.25 0.51
C PRO A 387 -20.73 1.86 1.87
N VAL A 388 -19.66 2.55 2.28
CA VAL A 388 -19.04 2.40 3.60
C VAL A 388 -20.05 2.52 4.75
N THR A 389 -21.08 3.37 4.61
CA THR A 389 -22.15 3.53 5.61
C THR A 389 -22.94 2.24 5.83
N ALA A 390 -23.35 1.56 4.75
CA ALA A 390 -24.02 0.26 4.80
C ALA A 390 -23.16 -0.76 5.54
N THR A 391 -21.90 -0.91 5.11
CA THR A 391 -20.93 -1.82 5.76
C THR A 391 -20.75 -1.52 7.25
N ARG A 392 -20.66 -0.24 7.64
CA ARG A 392 -20.49 0.15 9.04
C ARG A 392 -21.71 -0.18 9.89
N TYR A 393 -22.92 0.03 9.39
CA TYR A 393 -24.14 -0.34 10.10
C TYR A 393 -24.26 -1.85 10.28
N SER A 394 -23.97 -2.62 9.23
CA SER A 394 -23.98 -4.09 9.26
C SER A 394 -22.96 -4.64 10.27
N ILE A 395 -21.76 -4.06 10.34
CA ILE A 395 -20.76 -4.44 11.36
C ILE A 395 -21.16 -3.98 12.77
N ASP A 396 -21.74 -2.79 12.93
CA ASP A 396 -22.22 -2.33 14.24
C ASP A 396 -23.33 -3.24 14.81
N ALA A 397 -24.17 -3.81 13.95
CA ALA A 397 -25.21 -4.77 14.32
C ALA A 397 -24.65 -6.09 14.91
N LEU A 398 -23.38 -6.42 14.66
CA LEU A 398 -22.69 -7.54 15.31
C LEU A 398 -22.34 -7.25 16.77
N LYS A 399 -22.34 -5.99 17.20
CA LYS A 399 -22.01 -5.54 18.57
C LYS A 399 -20.66 -6.07 19.07
N LEU A 400 -19.67 -6.11 18.17
CA LEU A 400 -18.33 -6.58 18.50
C LEU A 400 -17.56 -5.53 19.33
N PRO A 401 -16.79 -5.96 20.35
CA PRO A 401 -15.89 -5.07 21.07
C PRO A 401 -14.82 -4.49 20.15
N THR A 402 -14.61 -3.17 20.20
CA THR A 402 -13.51 -2.51 19.48
C THR A 402 -12.19 -2.75 20.21
N LEU A 403 -11.21 -3.32 19.52
CA LEU A 403 -9.84 -3.52 20.00
C LEU A 403 -8.91 -2.37 19.61
N THR A 404 -9.13 -1.77 18.44
CA THR A 404 -8.40 -0.58 17.99
C THR A 404 -9.37 0.38 17.33
N ASN A 405 -9.46 1.59 17.90
CA ASN A 405 -10.34 2.65 17.39
C ASN A 405 -9.97 3.04 15.96
N TRP A 406 -10.96 3.58 15.23
CA TRP A 406 -10.82 4.09 13.88
C TRP A 406 -9.56 4.96 13.68
N TYR A 407 -8.66 4.54 12.80
CA TYR A 407 -7.39 5.22 12.52
C TYR A 407 -7.10 5.30 11.02
N PRO A 408 -6.41 6.36 10.54
CA PRO A 408 -5.97 6.45 9.16
C PRO A 408 -4.78 5.51 8.92
N TRP A 409 -4.79 4.82 7.78
CA TRP A 409 -3.64 4.08 7.29
C TRP A 409 -3.03 4.76 6.06
N TYR A 410 -1.74 4.55 5.83
CA TYR A 410 -0.94 5.33 4.89
C TYR A 410 -0.26 4.48 3.83
N ASP A 411 -0.16 5.02 2.61
CA ASP A 411 0.69 4.56 1.53
C ASP A 411 1.55 5.75 1.05
N ASN A 412 2.88 5.62 1.17
CA ASN A 412 3.85 6.66 0.82
C ASN A 412 3.53 8.05 1.42
N GLY A 413 3.19 8.09 2.72
CA GLY A 413 2.88 9.32 3.44
C GLY A 413 1.51 9.94 3.14
N LYS A 414 0.72 9.35 2.24
CA LYS A 414 -0.66 9.76 1.95
C LYS A 414 -1.64 8.80 2.61
N VAL A 415 -2.77 9.32 3.10
CA VAL A 415 -3.85 8.49 3.64
C VAL A 415 -4.38 7.59 2.52
N GLY A 416 -4.23 6.28 2.68
CA GLY A 416 -4.78 5.27 1.79
C GLY A 416 -6.23 4.92 2.15
N GLY A 417 -6.65 5.21 3.38
CA GLY A 417 -8.00 5.02 3.90
C GLY A 417 -7.98 4.94 5.42
N TRP A 418 -8.95 4.27 6.01
CA TRP A 418 -9.05 4.10 7.46
C TRP A 418 -9.27 2.64 7.83
N SER A 419 -8.99 2.28 9.07
CA SER A 419 -9.23 0.93 9.57
C SER A 419 -9.68 0.97 11.03
N GLN A 420 -10.49 -0.01 11.40
CA GLN A 420 -10.89 -0.29 12.78
C GLN A 420 -10.84 -1.79 13.03
N VAL A 421 -10.31 -2.17 14.18
CA VAL A 421 -10.12 -3.57 14.56
C VAL A 421 -11.11 -3.90 15.67
N TYR A 422 -11.96 -4.88 15.43
CA TYR A 422 -12.87 -5.47 16.39
C TYR A 422 -12.36 -6.83 16.85
N LYS A 423 -12.93 -7.38 17.92
CA LYS A 423 -12.64 -8.75 18.33
C LYS A 423 -13.14 -9.73 17.26
N GLY A 424 -12.21 -10.26 16.46
CA GLY A 424 -12.45 -11.26 15.42
C GLY A 424 -12.81 -10.72 14.03
N LEU A 425 -12.86 -9.39 13.84
CA LEU A 425 -13.15 -8.77 12.55
C LEU A 425 -12.33 -7.49 12.36
N THR A 426 -11.78 -7.27 11.17
CA THR A 426 -11.15 -6.00 10.79
C THR A 426 -11.93 -5.32 9.68
N LEU A 427 -12.27 -4.04 9.87
CA LEU A 427 -12.85 -3.18 8.84
C LEU A 427 -11.75 -2.29 8.25
N VAL A 428 -11.70 -2.18 6.92
CA VAL A 428 -10.78 -1.29 6.20
C VAL A 428 -11.51 -0.51 5.12
N THR A 429 -11.39 0.81 5.10
CA THR A 429 -11.83 1.62 3.96
C THR A 429 -10.66 1.94 3.06
N VAL A 430 -10.93 2.11 1.76
CA VAL A 430 -9.95 2.52 0.77
C VAL A 430 -10.40 3.83 0.14
N ARG A 431 -9.57 4.87 0.36
CA ARG A 431 -9.89 6.24 -0.03
C ARG A 431 -9.85 6.44 -1.54
N GLY A 432 -10.90 7.05 -2.06
CA GLY A 432 -11.12 7.33 -3.47
C GLY A 432 -11.29 6.06 -4.31
N ALA A 433 -11.77 4.96 -3.72
CA ALA A 433 -12.07 3.71 -4.41
C ALA A 433 -13.59 3.54 -4.52
N GLY A 434 -14.04 3.03 -5.67
CA GLY A 434 -15.43 2.65 -5.90
C GLY A 434 -15.75 1.24 -5.40
N HIS A 435 -16.79 0.64 -6.00
CA HIS A 435 -17.29 -0.71 -5.73
C HIS A 435 -16.17 -1.75 -5.91
N GLU A 436 -15.55 -1.73 -7.09
CA GLU A 436 -14.39 -2.56 -7.39
C GLU A 436 -13.10 -1.89 -6.90
N VAL A 437 -12.82 -2.03 -5.60
CA VAL A 437 -11.65 -1.40 -4.96
C VAL A 437 -10.34 -1.72 -5.68
N PRO A 438 -10.05 -2.97 -6.10
CA PRO A 438 -8.80 -3.30 -6.78
C PRO A 438 -8.68 -2.68 -8.18
N LEU A 439 -9.80 -2.42 -8.87
CA LEU A 439 -9.79 -1.71 -10.16
C LEU A 439 -9.44 -0.23 -9.97
N HIS A 440 -10.10 0.45 -9.03
CA HIS A 440 -9.89 1.88 -8.77
C HIS A 440 -8.55 2.18 -8.09
N ARG A 441 -8.15 1.32 -7.13
CA ARG A 441 -6.99 1.50 -6.25
C ARG A 441 -6.12 0.26 -6.16
N PRO A 442 -5.52 -0.19 -7.28
CA PRO A 442 -4.82 -1.47 -7.35
C PRO A 442 -3.63 -1.57 -6.37
N ARG A 443 -2.89 -0.48 -6.16
CA ARG A 443 -1.78 -0.46 -5.20
C ARG A 443 -2.26 -0.60 -3.76
N GLN A 444 -3.28 0.17 -3.38
CA GLN A 444 -3.88 0.15 -2.05
C GLN A 444 -4.54 -1.20 -1.76
N ALA A 445 -5.28 -1.75 -2.71
CA ALA A 445 -5.87 -3.09 -2.62
C ALA A 445 -4.80 -4.17 -2.43
N PHE A 446 -3.66 -4.06 -3.12
CA PHE A 446 -2.53 -4.97 -2.94
C PHE A 446 -1.90 -4.86 -1.53
N ILE A 447 -1.81 -3.66 -0.96
CA ILE A 447 -1.36 -3.45 0.42
C ILE A 447 -2.35 -4.09 1.40
N LEU A 448 -3.66 -3.87 1.19
CA LEU A 448 -4.73 -4.45 1.99
C LEU A 448 -4.67 -5.99 1.98
N PHE A 449 -4.58 -6.59 0.79
CA PHE A 449 -4.49 -8.05 0.63
C PHE A 449 -3.26 -8.64 1.31
N ARG A 450 -2.10 -7.98 1.18
CA ARG A 450 -0.88 -8.38 1.88
C ARG A 450 -1.07 -8.37 3.40
N SER A 451 -1.66 -7.30 3.94
CA SER A 451 -1.91 -7.17 5.38
C SER A 451 -2.85 -8.26 5.89
N PHE A 452 -3.90 -8.59 5.12
CA PHE A 452 -4.80 -9.70 5.41
C PHE A 452 -4.07 -11.05 5.50
N LEU A 453 -3.29 -11.40 4.47
CA LEU A 453 -2.54 -12.66 4.45
C LEU A 453 -1.51 -12.75 5.58
N GLU A 454 -0.80 -11.65 5.87
CA GLU A 454 0.22 -11.59 6.92
C GLU A 454 -0.34 -11.45 8.34
N ASP A 455 -1.67 -11.29 8.49
CA ASP A 455 -2.33 -10.99 9.76
C ASP A 455 -1.80 -9.73 10.46
N LYS A 456 -1.53 -8.68 9.68
CA LYS A 456 -0.99 -7.42 10.18
C LYS A 456 -2.05 -6.32 10.07
N ALA A 457 -2.09 -5.45 11.07
CA ALA A 457 -2.85 -4.22 11.00
C ALA A 457 -2.40 -3.36 9.81
N MET A 458 -3.31 -2.53 9.29
CA MET A 458 -2.99 -1.61 8.20
C MET A 458 -1.90 -0.61 8.61
N PRO A 459 -1.00 -0.19 7.70
CA PRO A 459 0.14 0.64 8.07
C PRO A 459 -0.27 2.00 8.66
N SER A 460 -0.02 2.21 9.95
CA SER A 460 -0.26 3.49 10.63
C SER A 460 0.98 4.39 10.59
N SER A 461 0.82 5.70 10.84
CA SER A 461 1.94 6.66 10.89
C SER A 461 2.97 6.34 11.98
N ILE A 462 2.55 5.72 13.08
CA ILE A 462 3.43 5.25 14.17
C ILE A 462 4.25 4.05 13.69
N LEU A 463 3.62 3.15 12.93
CA LEU A 463 4.33 2.06 12.28
C LEU A 463 5.24 2.57 11.17
N LEU A 464 4.90 3.64 10.43
CA LEU A 464 5.84 4.25 9.48
C LEU A 464 7.05 4.85 10.19
N PHE A 465 6.91 5.45 11.38
CA PHE A 465 8.07 5.88 12.18
C PHE A 465 8.91 4.69 12.64
N LEU A 466 8.28 3.60 13.10
CA LEU A 466 8.97 2.39 13.53
C LEU A 466 9.54 1.57 12.37
N PHE A 467 8.87 1.48 11.22
CA PHE A 467 9.35 0.84 9.99
C PHE A 467 10.41 1.69 9.31
N VAL A 468 10.32 3.02 9.38
CA VAL A 468 11.39 3.91 8.91
C VAL A 468 12.57 3.78 9.85
N ILE A 469 12.40 3.72 11.17
CA ILE A 469 13.51 3.43 12.09
C ILE A 469 14.03 2.01 11.89
N GLU A 470 13.19 1.00 11.70
CA GLU A 470 13.59 -0.39 11.48
C GLU A 470 14.25 -0.54 10.10
N LYS A 471 13.77 0.13 9.06
CA LYS A 471 14.42 0.24 7.74
C LYS A 471 15.69 1.07 7.81
N ILE A 472 15.77 2.12 8.61
CA ILE A 472 16.97 2.93 8.82
C ILE A 472 17.99 2.12 9.60
N VAL A 473 17.59 1.41 10.64
CA VAL A 473 18.44 0.53 11.45
C VAL A 473 18.89 -0.68 10.64
N GLN A 474 18.01 -1.26 9.82
CA GLN A 474 18.31 -2.38 8.94
C GLN A 474 19.14 -1.94 7.74
N GLN A 475 18.86 -0.78 7.15
CA GLN A 475 19.67 -0.19 6.09
C GLN A 475 21.01 0.31 6.62
N HIS A 476 21.12 0.73 7.89
CA HIS A 476 22.40 1.06 8.54
C HIS A 476 23.15 -0.18 9.03
N SER A 477 22.49 -1.27 9.40
CA SER A 477 23.14 -2.55 9.70
C SER A 477 23.62 -3.24 8.42
N ASP A 478 22.81 -3.18 7.36
CA ASP A 478 23.15 -3.67 6.03
C ASP A 478 24.22 -2.76 5.40
N TRP A 479 24.21 -1.44 5.65
CA TRP A 479 25.34 -0.56 5.32
C TRP A 479 26.58 -0.86 6.15
N PHE A 480 26.45 -1.23 7.43
CA PHE A 480 27.61 -1.56 8.27
C PHE A 480 28.25 -2.87 7.80
N LEU A 481 27.46 -3.82 7.29
CA LEU A 481 27.92 -5.08 6.73
C LEU A 481 28.39 -4.93 5.27
N GLU A 482 27.69 -4.17 4.42
CA GLU A 482 28.15 -3.82 3.06
C GLU A 482 29.35 -2.85 3.08
N PHE A 483 29.53 -1.99 4.08
CA PHE A 483 30.73 -1.14 4.18
C PHE A 483 31.97 -1.94 4.60
N VAL A 484 31.77 -3.06 5.30
CA VAL A 484 32.84 -4.04 5.59
C VAL A 484 33.17 -4.89 4.35
N ASP A 485 32.20 -5.20 3.50
CA ASP A 485 32.42 -6.03 2.29
C ASP A 485 32.68 -5.24 0.98
N THR A 486 32.31 -3.96 0.90
CA THR A 486 32.47 -3.09 -0.29
C THR A 486 33.64 -2.12 -0.16
N ALA A 487 34.58 -2.38 0.76
CA ALA A 487 35.95 -1.86 0.72
C ALA A 487 36.79 -2.48 -0.42
N SER A 488 36.16 -3.23 -1.33
CA SER A 488 36.71 -3.67 -2.60
C SER A 488 35.73 -3.34 -3.73
N ILE A 489 36.21 -2.58 -4.72
CA ILE A 489 35.63 -2.35 -6.07
C ILE A 489 34.74 -1.09 -6.24
N ASN A 490 35.41 -0.04 -6.74
CA ASN A 490 35.05 0.95 -7.75
C ASN A 490 33.62 1.55 -7.86
N SER A 491 33.58 2.86 -7.72
CA SER A 491 32.51 3.79 -8.07
C SER A 491 32.44 4.10 -9.57
N ASN A 492 31.22 4.23 -10.13
CA ASN A 492 30.96 5.19 -11.20
C ASN A 492 29.47 5.56 -11.34
N ASN A 493 29.25 6.89 -11.40
CA ASN A 493 28.10 7.65 -11.90
C ASN A 493 26.72 7.48 -11.24
N TRP A 494 26.05 8.61 -10.96
CA TRP A 494 24.87 9.08 -11.71
C TRP A 494 24.48 10.48 -11.23
N SER A 495 24.40 11.40 -12.19
CA SER A 495 23.93 12.76 -12.05
C SER A 495 22.39 12.85 -12.19
N ARG A 496 21.84 13.96 -11.64
CA ARG A 496 20.86 14.87 -12.26
C ARG A 496 19.40 14.86 -11.74
N VAL A 497 18.86 16.09 -11.68
CA VAL A 497 17.47 16.58 -11.94
C VAL A 497 16.62 17.09 -10.76
N MET A 498 16.00 18.26 -11.03
CA MET A 498 14.87 18.98 -10.41
C MET A 498 15.23 19.98 -9.30
N ASP A 499 15.29 21.30 -9.51
CA ASP A 499 14.48 22.29 -10.25
C ASP A 499 13.18 22.72 -9.55
N GLY A 500 13.18 24.00 -9.13
CA GLY A 500 12.04 24.93 -9.24
C GLY A 500 10.86 24.85 -8.28
N LYS A 501 10.83 25.85 -7.37
CA LYS A 501 9.65 26.54 -6.77
C LYS A 501 9.03 25.96 -5.48
N GLU A 502 9.43 26.55 -4.36
CA GLU A 502 8.53 27.21 -3.40
C GLU A 502 9.39 27.99 -2.38
N GLN A 503 9.69 29.26 -2.69
CA GLN A 503 10.30 30.18 -1.74
C GLN A 503 9.29 31.27 -1.44
N HIS A 504 8.58 31.15 -0.32
CA HIS A 504 8.12 32.27 0.50
C HIS A 504 7.72 31.74 1.88
N LYS A 505 8.35 32.31 2.92
CA LYS A 505 8.25 32.06 4.37
C LYS A 505 9.34 31.14 4.96
N MET A 506 9.90 31.64 6.07
CA MET A 506 10.94 31.07 6.94
C MET A 506 12.39 31.37 6.56
N CYS A 507 12.86 32.58 6.88
CA CYS A 507 14.28 32.77 7.23
C CYS A 507 14.53 32.14 8.62
N LYS A 508 14.62 30.81 8.65
CA LYS A 508 15.35 30.03 9.64
C LYS A 508 16.31 29.18 8.82
N PHE A 509 17.62 29.33 9.05
CA PHE A 509 18.65 28.55 8.36
C PHE A 509 18.34 27.05 8.48
N SER A 510 17.84 26.46 7.40
CA SER A 510 17.69 25.03 7.21
C SER A 510 18.99 24.52 6.61
N THR A 511 19.91 24.03 7.45
CA THR A 511 21.13 23.34 6.99
C THR A 511 20.83 21.87 6.82
N ASN A 512 20.31 21.50 5.65
CA ASN A 512 20.29 20.12 5.20
C ASN A 512 21.64 19.82 4.52
N THR A 513 22.63 19.38 5.30
CA THR A 513 23.96 19.01 4.79
C THR A 513 24.48 17.77 5.51
N THR A 514 24.24 16.60 4.91
CA THR A 514 24.99 15.36 5.14
C THR A 514 26.08 15.24 4.06
N SER A 515 27.21 14.63 4.44
CA SER A 515 28.45 14.39 3.66
C SER A 515 29.50 15.52 3.67
N CYS A 516 30.53 15.31 4.50
CA CYS A 516 31.91 15.69 4.20
C CYS A 516 32.64 14.38 3.86
N ASP A 517 33.00 14.15 2.59
CA ASP A 517 33.72 12.95 2.16
C ASP A 517 35.12 13.25 1.57
N ARG A 518 36.07 12.43 2.04
CA ARG A 518 37.39 12.00 1.51
C ARG A 518 38.56 12.99 1.36
N VAL A 519 39.59 12.80 2.21
CA VAL A 519 41.03 12.71 1.82
C VAL A 519 41.77 11.71 2.72
N HIS A 520 42.66 10.92 2.11
CA HIS A 520 43.53 9.88 2.68
C HIS A 520 44.55 10.38 3.73
N SER A 521 44.70 9.65 4.85
CA SER A 521 45.97 9.08 5.31
C SER A 521 45.71 8.10 6.46
N ALA A 522 46.46 7.00 6.50
CA ALA A 522 46.30 5.92 7.47
C ALA A 522 46.96 6.28 8.81
N GLY A 523 46.27 5.97 9.92
CA GLY A 523 46.84 5.89 11.26
C GLY A 523 46.70 7.14 12.13
N ASP A 524 45.53 7.32 12.77
CA ASP A 524 45.40 7.74 14.18
C ASP A 524 43.93 7.92 14.57
N PHE A 525 43.47 7.13 15.56
CA PHE A 525 42.06 7.10 16.00
C PHE A 525 41.65 8.27 16.92
N THR A 526 42.48 9.32 17.01
CA THR A 526 42.20 10.58 17.75
C THR A 526 41.89 11.76 16.82
N GLY A 527 41.93 11.58 15.49
CA GLY A 527 41.74 12.65 14.50
C GLY A 527 40.28 13.02 14.14
N TRP A 528 39.29 12.23 14.56
CA TRP A 528 37.89 12.37 14.09
C TRP A 528 37.16 13.62 14.61
N PHE A 529 37.60 14.21 15.72
CA PHE A 529 37.09 15.50 16.20
C PHE A 529 37.86 16.70 15.65
N HIS A 530 39.08 16.51 15.10
CA HIS A 530 39.99 17.63 14.85
C HIS A 530 39.73 18.38 13.54
N TRP A 531 39.04 17.76 12.57
CA TRP A 531 38.88 18.32 11.23
C TRP A 531 37.73 19.34 11.06
N CYS A 532 36.85 19.48 12.06
CA CYS A 532 35.87 20.59 12.14
C CYS A 532 36.27 21.69 13.15
N ILE A 533 37.46 21.60 13.76
CA ILE A 533 37.89 22.51 14.85
C ILE A 533 38.69 23.71 14.33
N LYS A 534 39.23 23.70 13.10
CA LYS A 534 39.91 24.89 12.57
C LYS A 534 38.90 26.03 12.36
N GLY A 535 39.17 27.18 12.98
CA GLY A 535 38.26 28.30 13.20
C GLY A 535 38.24 28.72 14.68
N GLY A 536 37.91 29.98 14.97
CA GLY A 536 37.96 30.53 16.34
C GLY A 536 38.35 32.00 16.43
N GLY A 537 38.73 32.60 15.30
CA GLY A 537 39.15 33.99 15.17
C GLY A 537 40.54 34.27 15.78
N VAL A 538 41.22 35.24 15.20
CA VAL A 538 42.52 35.75 15.63
C VAL A 538 42.29 36.93 16.57
N GLU A 539 43.00 36.95 17.70
CA GLU A 539 42.94 38.06 18.64
C GLU A 539 43.70 39.26 18.09
N VAL A 540 43.07 40.44 18.15
CA VAL A 540 43.68 41.69 17.68
C VAL A 540 44.25 42.44 18.89
N PRO A 541 45.56 42.77 18.91
CA PRO A 541 46.16 43.48 20.03
C PRO A 541 45.42 44.77 20.40
N GLY A 542 45.05 44.91 21.68
CA GLY A 542 44.36 46.11 22.17
C GLY A 542 42.90 46.24 21.73
N ARG A 543 42.27 45.15 21.28
CA ARG A 543 40.84 45.08 20.92
C ARG A 543 40.16 43.92 21.64
N VAL A 544 38.88 44.07 21.93
CA VAL A 544 38.07 43.02 22.59
C VAL A 544 37.54 41.98 21.57
N TYR A 545 37.29 42.39 20.33
CA TYR A 545 36.82 41.51 19.27
C TYR A 545 37.94 40.68 18.63
N LYS A 546 37.54 39.63 17.91
CA LYS A 546 38.43 38.80 17.07
C LYS A 546 38.22 39.08 15.59
N GLU A 547 39.26 38.90 14.79
CA GLU A 547 39.18 38.88 13.32
C GLU A 547 39.15 37.45 12.79
N TYR A 548 38.60 37.26 11.59
CA TYR A 548 38.35 35.93 11.04
C TYR A 548 38.88 35.86 9.62
N HIS A 549 39.70 34.85 9.33
CA HIS A 549 40.25 34.63 8.00
C HIS A 549 39.67 33.35 7.40
N LEU A 550 39.34 33.37 6.11
CA LEU A 550 38.76 32.19 5.45
C LEU A 550 39.66 30.97 5.53
N GLU A 551 40.97 31.18 5.47
CA GLU A 551 42.00 30.12 5.51
C GLU A 551 41.95 29.29 6.79
N ASP A 552 41.41 29.85 7.87
CA ASP A 552 41.22 29.16 9.15
C ASP A 552 40.10 28.12 9.09
N TYR A 553 39.27 28.11 8.04
CA TYR A 553 38.14 27.20 7.89
C TYR A 553 38.42 26.09 6.86
N SER A 554 37.66 24.99 6.97
CA SER A 554 37.88 23.82 6.11
C SER A 554 37.81 24.16 4.61
N PRO A 555 38.62 23.52 3.76
CA PRO A 555 38.63 23.78 2.31
C PRO A 555 37.24 23.66 1.68
N TRP A 556 36.42 22.71 2.17
CA TRP A 556 35.05 22.51 1.72
C TRP A 556 34.15 23.71 2.05
N LEU A 557 34.18 24.23 3.29
CA LEU A 557 33.39 25.41 3.70
C LEU A 557 33.82 26.65 2.92
N ARG A 558 35.13 26.83 2.73
CA ARG A 558 35.68 27.92 1.92
C ARG A 558 35.18 27.88 0.47
N GLN A 559 35.22 26.71 -0.17
CA GLN A 559 34.74 26.58 -1.55
C GLN A 559 33.24 26.86 -1.65
N ARG A 560 32.47 26.46 -0.63
CA ARG A 560 31.03 26.67 -0.56
C ARG A 560 30.65 28.14 -0.42
N ILE A 561 31.33 28.88 0.47
CA ILE A 561 31.05 30.29 0.73
C ILE A 561 31.57 31.21 -0.39
N LYS A 562 32.54 30.73 -1.19
CA LYS A 562 33.03 31.44 -2.39
C LYS A 562 32.14 31.24 -3.63
N ASP A 563 31.24 30.26 -3.65
CA ASP A 563 30.30 30.06 -4.78
C ASP A 563 29.19 31.13 -4.75
N PRO A 564 29.06 31.97 -5.82
CA PRO A 564 28.10 33.07 -5.87
C PRO A 564 26.64 32.64 -5.68
N ARG A 565 26.29 31.40 -6.05
CA ARG A 565 24.91 30.89 -5.91
C ARG A 565 24.48 30.81 -4.45
N TYR A 566 25.41 30.57 -3.54
CA TYR A 566 25.12 30.49 -2.11
C TYR A 566 25.38 31.83 -1.42
N TRP A 567 26.48 32.50 -1.78
CA TRP A 567 26.84 33.77 -1.16
C TRP A 567 25.81 34.87 -1.41
N ASN A 568 25.24 34.98 -2.62
CA ASN A 568 24.28 36.04 -2.94
C ASN A 568 23.04 36.00 -2.03
N THR A 569 22.54 34.81 -1.69
CA THR A 569 21.43 34.66 -0.76
C THR A 569 21.82 35.04 0.66
N ILE A 570 22.97 34.57 1.14
CA ILE A 570 23.49 34.87 2.48
C ILE A 570 23.73 36.37 2.64
N LYS A 571 24.38 36.98 1.64
CA LYS A 571 24.63 38.41 1.55
C LYS A 571 23.35 39.23 1.64
N SER A 572 22.30 38.86 0.89
CA SER A 572 21.01 39.55 0.97
C SER A 572 20.44 39.48 2.39
N CYS A 573 20.53 38.32 3.05
CA CYS A 573 20.05 38.18 4.43
C CYS A 573 20.85 39.03 5.43
N ILE A 574 22.17 39.11 5.28
CA ILE A 574 23.01 39.94 6.16
C ILE A 574 22.69 41.43 5.95
N PHE A 575 22.56 41.86 4.70
CA PHE A 575 22.17 43.21 4.36
C PHE A 575 20.81 43.57 4.98
N ASP A 576 19.79 42.72 4.83
CA ASP A 576 18.44 42.95 5.34
C ASP A 576 18.36 42.88 6.87
N SER A 577 19.29 42.19 7.53
CA SER A 577 19.28 42.00 8.99
C SER A 577 19.59 43.26 9.81
N ASN A 578 20.06 44.34 9.16
CA ASN A 578 20.55 45.55 9.84
C ASN A 578 21.67 45.28 10.87
N THR A 579 22.41 44.17 10.77
CA THR A 579 23.45 43.78 11.77
C THR A 579 24.55 44.84 11.95
N CYS A 580 24.87 45.58 10.87
CA CYS A 580 25.88 46.65 10.90
C CYS A 580 25.34 48.03 11.29
N SER A 581 24.01 48.22 11.40
CA SER A 581 23.41 49.55 11.58
C SER A 581 23.87 50.22 12.89
N ASN A 582 24.03 49.43 13.94
CA ASN A 582 24.43 49.90 15.26
C ASN A 582 25.94 50.21 15.36
N VAL A 583 26.77 49.64 14.50
CA VAL A 583 28.24 49.80 14.51
C VAL A 583 28.66 51.12 13.88
N ILE A 584 27.85 51.67 12.96
CA ILE A 584 28.15 52.91 12.22
C ILE A 584 28.21 54.14 13.13
N ASN A 585 27.51 54.13 14.27
CA ASN A 585 27.48 55.24 15.23
C ASN A 585 28.56 55.11 16.33
N TRP A 586 29.49 54.17 16.22
CA TRP A 586 30.50 53.92 17.24
C TRP A 586 31.61 54.97 17.19
N THR A 587 32.00 55.47 18.35
CA THR A 587 33.17 56.34 18.49
C THR A 587 34.47 55.53 18.32
N PRO A 588 35.62 56.16 18.04
CA PRO A 588 36.89 55.44 18.00
C PRO A 588 37.20 54.64 19.27
N LEU A 589 36.72 55.08 20.45
CA LEU A 589 36.87 54.37 21.71
C LEU A 589 35.99 53.12 21.80
N ASP A 590 34.77 53.18 21.25
CA ASP A 590 33.85 52.03 21.18
C ASP A 590 34.44 50.88 20.37
N TYR A 591 35.13 51.19 19.27
CA TYR A 591 35.87 50.19 18.48
C TYR A 591 37.02 49.53 19.25
N MET A 592 37.50 50.11 20.36
CA MET A 592 38.54 49.48 21.18
C MET A 592 37.97 48.62 22.30
N GLN A 593 36.81 49.02 22.85
CA GLN A 593 36.29 48.49 24.11
C GLN A 593 35.08 47.56 23.96
N LYS A 594 34.33 47.63 22.84
CA LYS A 594 33.17 46.78 22.62
C LYS A 594 33.53 45.51 21.85
N ASP A 595 32.96 44.39 22.30
CA ASP A 595 33.01 43.12 21.57
C ASP A 595 32.10 43.17 20.33
N MET A 596 32.45 42.40 19.30
CA MET A 596 31.71 42.30 18.05
C MET A 596 31.38 40.85 17.75
N SER A 597 30.17 40.61 17.23
CA SER A 597 29.85 39.30 16.66
C SER A 597 30.77 38.97 15.49
N PRO A 598 30.93 37.69 15.13
CA PRO A 598 31.78 37.34 13.99
C PRO A 598 31.39 38.05 12.68
N ILE A 599 30.08 38.18 12.43
CA ILE A 599 29.54 38.91 11.28
C ILE A 599 29.82 40.42 11.42
N GLN A 600 29.74 40.99 12.62
CA GLN A 600 30.05 42.41 12.82
C GLN A 600 31.53 42.73 12.57
N SER A 601 32.42 41.90 13.10
CA SER A 601 33.87 42.06 12.92
C SER A 601 34.28 41.87 11.46
N GLY A 602 33.66 40.93 10.74
CA GLY A 602 34.01 40.64 9.34
C GLY A 602 33.34 41.53 8.29
N CYS A 603 32.10 41.99 8.53
CA CYS A 603 31.30 42.69 7.52
C CYS A 603 31.11 44.19 7.80
N CYS A 604 31.29 44.65 9.05
CA CYS A 604 30.94 46.01 9.47
C CYS A 604 32.14 46.91 9.81
N LYS A 605 33.37 46.40 9.69
CA LYS A 605 34.62 47.18 9.78
C LYS A 605 35.68 46.65 8.79
N PRO A 606 36.68 47.45 8.43
CA PRO A 606 37.83 46.91 7.70
C PRO A 606 38.71 46.04 8.63
N PRO A 607 39.52 45.13 8.06
CA PRO A 607 40.61 44.48 8.77
C PRO A 607 41.53 45.49 9.46
N THR A 608 42.06 45.15 10.64
CA THR A 608 42.94 46.05 11.40
C THR A 608 44.28 46.27 10.71
N ALA A 609 44.69 45.36 9.83
CA ALA A 609 45.85 45.51 8.95
C ALA A 609 45.67 46.61 7.88
N CYS A 610 44.45 47.13 7.68
CA CYS A 610 44.21 48.17 6.69
C CYS A 610 44.71 49.54 7.16
N THR A 611 45.83 49.97 6.58
CA THR A 611 46.35 51.32 6.77
C THR A 611 45.78 52.29 5.73
N TYR A 612 44.79 53.10 6.14
CA TYR A 612 44.24 54.19 5.31
C TYR A 612 44.95 55.50 5.68
N GLY A 613 45.89 55.94 4.85
CA GLY A 613 46.69 57.14 5.11
C GLY A 613 45.85 58.41 4.96
N ASN A 614 45.90 59.30 5.95
CA ASN A 614 45.34 60.66 5.86
C ASN A 614 46.43 61.76 5.87
N ASN A 615 47.71 61.39 5.83
CA ASN A 615 48.83 62.35 5.90
C ASN A 615 49.77 62.13 4.71
N MET A 616 50.02 63.19 3.92
CA MET A 616 51.01 63.23 2.81
C MET A 616 52.45 62.89 3.23
N GLU A 617 52.73 62.78 4.53
CA GLU A 617 54.06 62.45 5.07
C GLU A 617 54.27 60.94 5.30
N GLU A 618 53.23 60.10 5.24
CA GLU A 618 53.34 58.64 5.42
C GLU A 618 53.46 57.86 4.10
N GLU A 619 53.21 58.49 2.94
CA GLU A 619 53.44 57.86 1.64
C GLU A 619 54.94 57.67 1.33
N ALA A 620 55.83 58.46 1.94
CA ALA A 620 57.27 58.38 1.71
C ALA A 620 57.93 57.15 2.37
N THR A 621 57.33 56.56 3.40
CA THR A 621 57.89 55.39 4.13
C THR A 621 57.41 54.06 3.55
N ARG A 622 56.40 54.06 2.67
CA ARG A 622 55.90 52.84 2.00
C ARG A 622 56.77 52.37 0.83
N MET A 623 57.77 53.15 0.44
CA MET A 623 58.61 52.83 -0.73
C MET A 623 59.73 51.82 -0.42
N TYR A 624 59.80 51.24 0.80
CA TYR A 624 60.89 50.33 1.18
C TYR A 624 60.49 49.04 1.94
N ASN A 625 59.20 48.77 2.20
CA ASN A 625 58.73 47.47 2.68
C ASN A 625 57.52 47.03 1.84
N GLU A 626 57.69 46.00 1.01
CA GLU A 626 56.58 45.26 0.38
C GLU A 626 55.85 44.43 1.45
N GLU A 627 55.08 45.09 2.32
CA GLU A 627 53.99 44.39 3.03
C GLU A 627 52.75 44.48 2.16
N GLU A 628 52.41 43.36 1.52
CA GLU A 628 51.22 43.19 0.70
C GLU A 628 49.98 43.47 1.58
N GLN A 629 49.33 44.61 1.37
CA GLN A 629 48.16 45.02 2.13
C GLN A 629 47.02 44.00 1.92
N ASP A 630 46.27 43.69 2.99
CA ASP A 630 45.16 42.73 2.91
C ASP A 630 44.21 43.09 1.74
N PRO A 631 43.90 42.13 0.84
CA PRO A 631 43.03 42.37 -0.33
C PRO A 631 41.67 42.97 0.03
N ASP A 632 41.14 42.67 1.22
CA ASP A 632 39.87 43.21 1.70
C ASP A 632 39.94 44.73 1.92
N CYS A 633 41.13 45.29 2.16
CA CYS A 633 41.31 46.73 2.36
C CYS A 633 40.91 47.56 1.14
N TYR A 634 41.13 47.03 -0.07
CA TYR A 634 40.77 47.69 -1.34
C TYR A 634 39.28 47.57 -1.67
N ARG A 635 38.58 46.63 -1.03
CA ARG A 635 37.17 46.33 -1.27
C ARG A 635 36.27 46.99 -0.23
N TRP A 636 36.87 47.48 0.85
CA TRP A 636 36.17 48.14 1.95
C TRP A 636 35.62 49.53 1.57
N ASN A 637 34.47 49.88 2.14
CA ASN A 637 33.85 51.20 2.00
C ASN A 637 33.15 51.61 3.31
N ASN A 638 33.23 52.90 3.64
CA ASN A 638 32.61 53.47 4.86
C ASN A 638 31.12 53.80 4.71
N ALA A 639 30.55 53.72 3.51
CA ALA A 639 29.12 53.94 3.31
C ALA A 639 28.31 52.73 3.85
N PRO A 640 27.33 52.93 4.75
CA PRO A 640 26.54 51.87 5.39
C PRO A 640 25.91 50.85 4.44
N ASN A 641 25.51 51.30 3.26
CA ASN A 641 24.87 50.51 2.21
C ASN A 641 25.86 49.86 1.25
N LEU A 642 27.15 50.13 1.40
CA LEU A 642 28.25 49.67 0.53
C LEU A 642 29.39 49.02 1.33
N LEU A 643 29.16 48.70 2.62
CA LEU A 643 30.08 47.91 3.45
C LEU A 643 30.55 46.65 2.72
N CYS A 644 31.66 46.08 3.16
CA CYS A 644 32.30 45.01 2.41
C CYS A 644 31.67 43.62 2.61
N TYR A 645 30.41 43.47 2.23
CA TYR A 645 29.70 42.18 2.21
C TYR A 645 30.25 41.20 1.17
N GLU A 646 31.28 41.56 0.42
CA GLU A 646 31.98 40.66 -0.50
C GLU A 646 33.40 40.32 -0.05
N CYS A 647 33.88 40.93 1.04
CA CYS A 647 35.17 40.67 1.64
C CYS A 647 35.28 39.23 2.16
N ASP A 648 36.49 38.69 2.11
CA ASP A 648 36.76 37.36 2.64
C ASP A 648 36.61 37.34 4.17
N SER A 649 36.92 38.44 4.85
CA SER A 649 36.65 38.66 6.28
C SER A 649 35.16 38.53 6.64
N CYS A 650 34.27 39.05 5.79
CA CYS A 650 32.83 38.94 5.98
C CYS A 650 32.35 37.48 5.80
N LYS A 651 32.86 36.79 4.77
CA LYS A 651 32.59 35.36 4.55
C LYS A 651 33.10 34.50 5.71
N ALA A 652 34.28 34.81 6.25
CA ALA A 652 34.85 34.12 7.40
C ALA A 652 34.01 34.35 8.68
N GLY A 653 33.55 35.57 8.90
CA GLY A 653 32.62 35.90 10.00
C GLY A 653 31.34 35.07 9.94
N VAL A 654 30.78 34.84 8.75
CA VAL A 654 29.61 33.96 8.56
C VAL A 654 29.94 32.50 8.88
N LEU A 655 31.09 31.99 8.44
CA LEU A 655 31.49 30.62 8.72
C LEU A 655 31.68 30.38 10.23
N GLU A 656 32.22 31.35 10.96
CA GLU A 656 32.32 31.25 12.42
C GLU A 656 30.95 31.21 13.09
N ASP A 657 30.01 32.05 12.65
CA ASP A 657 28.67 32.08 13.24
C ASP A 657 27.94 30.74 13.01
N ILE A 658 28.07 30.17 11.80
CA ILE A 658 27.56 28.83 11.47
C ILE A 658 28.18 27.78 12.38
N ARG A 659 29.51 27.80 12.57
CA ARG A 659 30.22 26.85 13.42
C ARG A 659 29.71 26.88 14.87
N ARG A 660 29.53 28.08 15.43
CA ARG A 660 29.02 28.28 16.80
C ARG A 660 27.58 27.77 16.95
N ASN A 661 26.74 27.99 15.93
CA ASN A 661 25.36 27.51 15.93
C ASN A 661 25.26 25.99 15.76
N TRP A 662 26.15 25.37 14.98
CA TRP A 662 26.24 23.92 14.85
C TRP A 662 26.57 23.23 16.16
N HIS A 663 27.53 23.76 16.93
CA HIS A 663 27.87 23.20 18.24
C HIS A 663 26.67 23.19 19.21
N LYS A 664 25.85 24.25 19.20
CA LYS A 664 24.62 24.31 20.02
C LYS A 664 23.58 23.27 19.58
N LEU A 665 23.41 23.08 18.27
CA LEU A 665 22.46 22.10 17.73
C LEU A 665 22.85 20.67 18.08
N SER A 666 24.13 20.31 17.94
CA SER A 666 24.65 18.98 18.25
C SER A 666 24.44 18.59 19.72
N VAL A 667 24.65 19.54 20.64
CA VAL A 667 24.37 19.31 22.07
C VAL A 667 22.89 19.07 22.32
N LEU A 668 22.00 19.84 21.68
CA LEU A 668 20.56 19.69 21.82
C LEU A 668 20.06 18.35 21.25
N THR A 669 20.62 17.91 20.13
CA THR A 669 20.34 16.59 19.55
C THR A 669 20.78 15.45 20.47
N LEU A 670 21.97 15.56 21.10
CA LEU A 670 22.45 14.55 22.05
C LEU A 670 21.52 14.44 23.28
N VAL A 671 21.08 15.58 23.82
CA VAL A 671 20.14 15.62 24.94
C VAL A 671 18.79 14.98 24.58
N MET A 672 18.25 15.28 23.39
CA MET A 672 17.01 14.68 22.91
C MET A 672 17.13 13.17 22.70
N LEU A 673 18.28 12.69 22.20
CA LEU A 673 18.55 11.26 22.02
C LEU A 673 18.51 10.52 23.38
N VAL A 674 19.19 11.07 24.40
CA VAL A 674 19.19 10.49 25.75
C VAL A 674 17.78 10.47 26.33
N LEU A 675 16.99 11.52 26.10
CA LEU A 675 15.61 11.61 26.58
C LEU A 675 14.70 10.57 25.91
N LEU A 676 14.85 10.36 24.60
CA LEU A 676 14.11 9.34 23.85
C LEU A 676 14.48 7.92 24.29
N ILE A 677 15.75 7.64 24.58
CA ILE A 677 16.20 6.37 25.17
C ILE A 677 15.56 6.16 26.55
N GLY A 678 15.47 7.22 27.36
CA GLY A 678 14.76 7.20 28.65
C GLY A 678 13.28 6.86 28.50
N ILE A 679 12.57 7.51 27.58
CA ILE A 679 11.15 7.24 27.32
C ILE A 679 10.94 5.81 26.81
N TYR A 680 11.80 5.34 25.90
CA TYR A 680 11.73 3.99 25.35
C TYR A 680 11.94 2.94 26.43
N THR A 681 12.95 3.10 27.28
CA THR A 681 13.23 2.17 28.38
C THR A 681 12.10 2.15 29.41
N ILE A 682 11.52 3.30 29.77
CA ILE A 682 10.35 3.38 30.65
C ILE A 682 9.13 2.70 29.99
N GLY A 683 8.90 2.94 28.70
CA GLY A 683 7.82 2.31 27.92
C GLY A 683 7.95 0.78 27.86
N CYS A 684 9.16 0.26 27.60
CA CYS A 684 9.43 -1.18 27.61
C CYS A 684 9.24 -1.81 29.00
N CYS A 685 9.66 -1.12 30.07
CA CYS A 685 9.44 -1.56 31.44
C CYS A 685 7.95 -1.58 31.82
N ALA A 686 7.20 -0.53 31.47
CA ALA A 686 5.75 -0.46 31.69
C ALA A 686 5.01 -1.54 30.89
N PHE A 687 5.39 -1.77 29.64
CA PHE A 687 4.83 -2.82 28.78
C PHE A 687 5.12 -4.22 29.34
N ARG A 688 6.34 -4.51 29.81
CA ARG A 688 6.67 -5.79 30.47
C ARG A 688 5.89 -5.99 31.77
N ASN A 689 5.69 -4.94 32.57
CA ASN A 689 4.89 -5.03 33.79
C ASN A 689 3.40 -5.25 33.49
N ALA A 690 2.84 -4.56 32.49
CA ALA A 690 1.45 -4.77 32.06
C ALA A 690 1.21 -6.20 31.53
N ARG A 691 2.19 -6.79 30.81
CA ARG A 691 2.13 -8.19 30.38
C ARG A 691 2.19 -9.19 31.54
N ARG A 692 2.96 -8.91 32.60
CA ARG A 692 3.02 -9.78 33.80
C ARG A 692 1.70 -9.80 34.58
N ALA A 693 0.91 -8.73 34.53
CA ALA A 693 -0.40 -8.67 35.18
C ALA A 693 -1.49 -9.51 34.48
N GLN A 694 -1.26 -9.96 33.23
CA GLN A 694 -2.21 -10.75 32.45
C GLN A 694 -1.96 -12.26 32.47
N THR A 695 -0.89 -12.72 33.12
CA THR A 695 -0.65 -14.15 33.37
C THR A 695 -1.08 -14.49 34.79
N ASP A 696 -2.16 -15.25 34.95
CA ASP A 696 -2.62 -15.80 36.23
C ASP A 696 -1.50 -16.57 36.93
N TYR A 697 -0.83 -15.94 37.90
CA TYR A 697 -0.03 -16.60 38.92
C TYR A 697 -0.62 -16.25 40.29
N PRO A 698 -0.83 -17.22 41.18
CA PRO A 698 -1.41 -16.97 42.49
C PRO A 698 -0.52 -16.01 43.30
N TYR A 699 -1.18 -15.06 43.96
CA TYR A 699 -0.59 -14.02 44.78
C TYR A 699 0.13 -14.64 45.98
N GLY A 700 1.45 -14.46 46.08
CA GLY A 700 2.22 -14.80 47.29
C GLY A 700 3.52 -15.56 47.07
N HIS A 701 4.51 -14.96 46.39
CA HIS A 701 5.93 -15.18 46.74
C HIS A 701 6.80 -14.08 46.11
N ASN A 702 7.36 -13.21 46.95
CA ASN A 702 8.46 -12.33 46.56
C ASN A 702 9.71 -13.18 46.27
N ARG A 703 10.14 -13.22 45.00
CA ARG A 703 11.52 -13.52 44.67
C ARG A 703 12.10 -12.35 43.88
N ILE A 704 12.66 -11.40 44.63
CA ILE A 704 13.74 -10.57 44.13
C ILE A 704 14.93 -11.51 43.96
N THR A 705 15.22 -11.91 42.73
CA THR A 705 16.57 -12.36 42.39
C THR A 705 17.27 -11.22 41.69
N LYS A 706 18.23 -10.61 42.41
CA LYS A 706 19.33 -9.85 41.82
C LYS A 706 19.92 -10.70 40.69
N MET A 707 19.77 -10.27 39.44
CA MET A 707 20.65 -10.70 38.37
C MET A 707 21.59 -9.54 38.06
N ASN A 708 22.85 -9.76 38.44
CA ASN A 708 23.98 -8.95 38.04
C ASN A 708 24.03 -8.88 36.51
N LEU A 709 24.25 -7.68 35.97
CA LEU A 709 24.74 -7.50 34.61
C LEU A 709 26.09 -8.20 34.51
N ILE A 710 26.12 -9.34 33.82
CA ILE A 710 27.34 -9.86 33.21
C ILE A 710 27.01 -10.04 31.73
N PHE A 711 27.76 -9.30 30.92
CA PHE A 711 27.88 -9.45 29.47
C PHE A 711 27.89 -10.92 29.07
N LEU A 712 27.18 -11.29 28.01
CA LEU A 712 27.66 -12.25 27.01
C LEU A 712 26.79 -12.12 25.74
N PHE A 713 27.47 -11.73 24.67
CA PHE A 713 27.08 -11.91 23.28
C PHE A 713 27.02 -13.42 22.93
N PHE A 714 26.27 -13.73 21.87
CA PHE A 714 26.17 -14.97 21.07
C PHE A 714 24.92 -15.88 21.26
N ASP A 715 24.38 -16.24 20.08
CA ASP A 715 23.44 -17.31 19.67
C ASP A 715 21.93 -17.18 19.96
N GLU A 716 21.14 -16.66 19.01
CA GLU A 716 20.41 -17.40 17.93
C GLU A 716 19.67 -16.42 16.99
#